data_AF-A0A0A2VTJ6-F1
#
_entry.id   AF-A0A0A2VTJ6-F1
#
_cell.length_a   1.000
_cell.length_b   1.000
_cell.length_c   1.000
_cell.angle_alpha   90.00
_cell.angle_beta   90.00
_cell.angle_gamma   90.00
#
_symmetry.space_group_name_H-M   'P 1'
#
loop_
_entity.id
_entity.type
_entity.pdbx_description
1 polymer ?
#
loop_
_entity_poly.entity_id
_entity_poly.type
_entity_poly.pdbx_seq_one_letter_code
_entity_poly.pdbx_strand_id
1 'polypeptide(L)'
;MADNNTVTLVITHAIRPGEAARYEQWLEKIMPTAARFPGHLGVHVIRPTTGNDTYNVVIRFDTLEHLNAWTDSPERHRLVEEIKSSLADDDKVQVHTETAFWFTPESATHQPGAVGDGHAVPWLTRHASRAPAERCLRGGAGGLALDADGDEAVCRLAKKSMISQEYLIMSQHASLILTNGQVHTLDKENPLAEAVAIKDGKILAAGSTAYVMSFAGEGSQVVDLKGHTVIPGLNDSHLHLIRGGLNYNLELRWEGVPSLADALRMLKEQALRTPSPQWVRVVGGWTEFQFAERRMPTVEELNEAAPDTPVFVLHLYDRALLNRAALKAVGYTKETPNPPGGEIVRDGNGNPTGMLVAKPNAMILYSTLAKGPKLPLEMQVNSTRQFMRELNRLGVTSAIDAGGGFQNYPEDYQVIDELHGKKQMTVRIAYNLFTQRPQHELEDFEKWTDMLTPGQGTDFYRANGAATPGLPDGMEQELERVVRHLVEHRWPFRLHATYNESISRMLDVFEKVNRDIPFSGLHWLFDHAETITERNIDRVKALGGGIAVQHRMAFQGEYYAERYGIEAVKQTPPVAKMLAAGVPVGLGTDATRVASYNPWTALYWLVSGRTVGGMQMYDENNRMSRDVALELWTAGSAWFSNEQGKKGRIQAGQLADLVVLSQDYFSVPEEAIKGIESVMTVVDGKVVYATGAFTPLAPPAIPVLPDWSPVVSVPGHYRSAPPAAAKVGMMATVHQCCGSCNVHGHQHDVARNSSIPVGDETAFWGVMGCSCFAF
;
A
#
# COMPACT_ATOMS: atom_id res chain seq x y z
N MET A 1 -0.06 41.97 -6.46
CA MET A 1 -1.34 42.33 -5.84
C MET A 1 -2.42 42.34 -6.91
N ALA A 2 -3.23 41.29 -6.90
CA ALA A 2 -4.61 41.14 -7.35
C ALA A 2 -4.88 39.63 -7.22
N ASP A 3 -5.42 39.21 -6.08
CA ASP A 3 -5.81 37.81 -5.83
C ASP A 3 -6.91 37.43 -6.81
N ASN A 4 -6.64 36.49 -7.72
CA ASN A 4 -7.68 35.87 -8.54
C ASN A 4 -8.39 34.77 -7.72
N ASN A 5 -9.15 35.18 -6.71
CA ASN A 5 -10.08 34.30 -6.02
C ASN A 5 -11.37 34.22 -6.83
N THR A 6 -11.53 33.14 -7.61
CA THR A 6 -12.81 32.84 -8.26
C THR A 6 -13.89 32.67 -7.18
N VAL A 7 -15.07 33.25 -7.39
CA VAL A 7 -16.17 33.21 -6.43
C VAL A 7 -17.29 32.31 -6.95
N THR A 8 -17.80 31.44 -6.08
CA THR A 8 -18.85 30.48 -6.39
C THR A 8 -20.11 30.79 -5.60
N LEU A 9 -21.24 30.86 -6.30
CA LEU A 9 -22.58 30.98 -5.76
C LEU A 9 -23.26 29.63 -5.81
N VAL A 10 -23.74 29.14 -4.69
CA VAL A 10 -24.54 27.92 -4.59
C VAL A 10 -25.95 28.32 -4.20
N ILE A 11 -26.91 27.92 -5.02
CA ILE A 11 -28.33 28.15 -4.78
C ILE A 11 -29.00 26.80 -4.58
N THR A 12 -29.65 26.62 -3.43
CA THR A 12 -30.36 25.40 -3.09
C THR A 12 -31.87 25.66 -3.12
N HIS A 13 -32.58 24.94 -3.99
CA HIS A 13 -34.02 25.04 -4.18
C HIS A 13 -34.70 23.70 -3.93
N ALA A 14 -35.49 23.61 -2.86
CA ALA A 14 -36.41 22.50 -2.65
C ALA A 14 -37.70 22.77 -3.44
N ILE A 15 -38.13 21.85 -4.29
CA ILE A 15 -39.25 22.04 -5.23
C ILE A 15 -40.51 21.35 -4.69
N ARG A 16 -41.67 22.01 -4.82
CA ARG A 16 -42.94 21.40 -4.42
C ARG A 16 -43.28 20.19 -5.31
N PRO A 17 -43.92 19.15 -4.77
CA PRO A 17 -44.32 17.98 -5.56
C PRO A 17 -45.14 18.37 -6.80
N GLY A 18 -44.72 17.88 -7.97
CA GLY A 18 -45.38 18.15 -9.26
C GLY A 18 -44.87 19.39 -10.02
N GLU A 19 -44.02 20.23 -9.43
CA GLU A 19 -43.53 21.46 -10.08
C GLU A 19 -42.19 21.30 -10.82
N ALA A 20 -41.59 20.10 -10.81
CA ALA A 20 -40.28 19.83 -11.40
C ALA A 20 -40.17 20.25 -12.88
N ALA A 21 -41.19 19.97 -13.69
CA ALA A 21 -41.19 20.35 -15.11
C ALA A 21 -41.17 21.88 -15.32
N ARG A 22 -41.87 22.63 -14.47
CA ARG A 22 -41.88 24.09 -14.50
C ARG A 22 -40.53 24.66 -14.03
N TYR A 23 -39.90 24.01 -13.05
CA TYR A 23 -38.57 24.39 -12.59
C TYR A 23 -37.48 24.15 -13.64
N GLU A 24 -37.53 23.03 -14.39
CA GLU A 24 -36.60 22.78 -15.51
C GLU A 24 -36.74 23.85 -16.62
N GLN A 25 -37.97 24.25 -16.97
CA GLN A 25 -38.19 25.36 -17.92
C GLN A 25 -37.66 26.69 -17.41
N TRP A 26 -37.71 26.92 -16.10
CA TRP A 26 -37.11 28.10 -15.48
C TRP A 26 -35.58 28.08 -15.55
N LEU A 27 -34.94 26.90 -15.36
CA LEU A 27 -33.49 26.74 -15.51
C LEU A 27 -33.03 27.14 -16.93
N GLU A 28 -33.78 26.77 -17.96
CA GLU A 28 -33.51 27.16 -19.36
C GLU A 28 -33.52 28.67 -19.59
N LYS A 29 -34.19 29.45 -18.73
CA LYS A 29 -34.20 30.93 -18.78
C LYS A 29 -33.07 31.55 -17.96
N ILE A 30 -32.85 31.09 -16.73
CA ILE A 30 -31.90 31.75 -15.81
C ILE A 30 -30.45 31.47 -16.18
N MET A 31 -30.12 30.26 -16.65
CA MET A 31 -28.76 29.89 -17.04
C MET A 31 -28.17 30.77 -18.16
N PRO A 32 -28.82 30.93 -19.33
CA PRO A 32 -28.29 31.81 -20.38
C PRO A 32 -28.34 33.29 -19.99
N THR A 33 -29.17 33.68 -19.01
CA THR A 33 -29.20 35.04 -18.49
C THR A 33 -27.96 35.31 -17.63
N ALA A 34 -27.62 34.41 -16.70
CA ALA A 34 -26.40 34.49 -15.89
C ALA A 34 -25.13 34.49 -16.75
N ALA A 35 -25.11 33.68 -17.83
CA ALA A 35 -23.98 33.56 -18.73
C ALA A 35 -23.65 34.85 -19.53
N ARG A 36 -24.53 35.85 -19.53
CA ARG A 36 -24.31 37.14 -20.20
C ARG A 36 -23.65 38.19 -19.29
N PHE A 37 -23.56 37.94 -17.99
CA PHE A 37 -22.95 38.87 -17.05
C PHE A 37 -21.42 38.79 -17.15
N PRO A 38 -20.70 39.93 -17.08
CA PRO A 38 -19.24 39.96 -17.06
C PRO A 38 -18.65 39.03 -16.00
N GLY A 39 -17.52 38.41 -16.30
CA GLY A 39 -16.82 37.53 -15.36
C GLY A 39 -17.44 36.16 -15.14
N HIS A 40 -18.55 35.81 -15.79
CA HIS A 40 -19.17 34.47 -15.65
C HIS A 40 -18.23 33.36 -16.17
N LEU A 41 -17.93 32.40 -15.30
CA LEU A 41 -17.03 31.28 -15.58
C LEU A 41 -17.76 29.96 -15.86
N GLY A 42 -19.02 29.82 -15.46
CA GLY A 42 -19.81 28.60 -15.70
C GLY A 42 -21.00 28.44 -14.76
N VAL A 43 -21.94 27.58 -15.17
CA VAL A 43 -23.09 27.14 -14.37
C VAL A 43 -23.19 25.62 -14.39
N HIS A 44 -23.48 25.02 -13.23
CA HIS A 44 -23.75 23.59 -13.07
C HIS A 44 -25.05 23.40 -12.29
N VAL A 45 -25.95 22.56 -12.79
CA VAL A 45 -27.18 22.18 -12.08
C VAL A 45 -27.08 20.73 -11.62
N ILE A 46 -27.17 20.52 -10.32
CA ILE A 46 -27.31 19.20 -9.70
C ILE A 46 -28.81 18.96 -9.52
N ARG A 47 -29.33 17.94 -10.20
CA ARG A 47 -30.75 17.59 -10.19
C ARG A 47 -31.06 16.60 -9.05
N PRO A 48 -32.30 16.57 -8.53
CA PRO A 48 -32.69 15.66 -7.46
C PRO A 48 -32.58 14.18 -7.88
N THR A 49 -32.27 13.32 -6.93
CA THR A 49 -32.27 11.85 -7.06
C THR A 49 -33.48 11.24 -6.34
N THR A 50 -33.78 9.96 -6.58
CA THR A 50 -34.94 9.28 -6.00
C THR A 50 -35.00 9.43 -4.48
N GLY A 51 -36.03 10.14 -3.98
CA GLY A 51 -36.22 10.42 -2.54
C GLY A 51 -35.78 11.81 -2.08
N ASN A 52 -35.33 12.68 -2.99
CA ASN A 52 -35.00 14.10 -2.73
C ASN A 52 -35.67 14.98 -3.80
N ASP A 53 -36.16 16.16 -3.40
CA ASP A 53 -36.79 17.16 -4.29
C ASP A 53 -35.94 18.45 -4.42
N THR A 54 -34.66 18.38 -4.06
CA THR A 54 -33.75 19.54 -3.99
C THR A 54 -32.85 19.65 -5.22
N TYR A 55 -32.86 20.82 -5.84
CA TYR A 55 -31.91 21.22 -6.87
C TYR A 55 -30.79 22.08 -6.26
N ASN A 56 -29.55 21.87 -6.70
CA ASN A 56 -28.46 22.78 -6.40
C ASN A 56 -27.95 23.41 -7.71
N VAL A 57 -28.02 24.74 -7.80
CA VAL A 57 -27.54 25.53 -8.94
C VAL A 57 -26.26 26.24 -8.52
N VAL A 58 -25.15 25.89 -9.15
CA VAL A 58 -23.82 26.42 -8.86
C VAL A 58 -23.42 27.36 -9.99
N ILE A 59 -23.17 28.64 -9.69
CA ILE A 59 -22.79 29.67 -10.67
C ILE A 59 -21.46 30.27 -10.26
N ARG A 60 -20.53 30.42 -11.20
CA ARG A 60 -19.16 30.92 -10.92
C ARG A 60 -18.86 32.23 -11.61
N PHE A 61 -18.15 33.09 -10.90
CA PHE A 61 -17.59 34.35 -11.42
C PHE A 61 -16.10 34.46 -11.09
N ASP A 62 -15.36 35.22 -11.88
CA ASP A 62 -13.93 35.51 -11.68
C ASP A 62 -13.66 36.43 -10.47
N THR A 63 -14.65 37.24 -10.06
CA THR A 63 -14.56 38.17 -8.93
C THR A 63 -15.88 38.26 -8.15
N LEU A 64 -15.81 38.68 -6.88
CA LEU A 64 -17.00 38.93 -6.05
C LEU A 64 -17.85 40.10 -6.60
N GLU A 65 -17.21 41.10 -7.20
CA GLU A 65 -17.89 42.23 -7.82
C GLU A 65 -18.80 41.79 -8.97
N HIS A 66 -18.28 40.95 -9.86
CA HIS A 66 -19.07 40.39 -10.97
C HIS A 66 -20.18 39.45 -10.49
N LEU A 67 -19.94 38.68 -9.42
CA LEU A 67 -20.99 37.89 -8.78
C LEU A 67 -22.11 38.79 -8.25
N ASN A 68 -21.77 39.86 -7.51
CA ASN A 68 -22.74 40.78 -6.93
C ASN A 68 -23.55 41.50 -8.01
N ALA A 69 -22.91 41.90 -9.11
CA ALA A 69 -23.59 42.51 -10.26
C ALA A 69 -24.66 41.59 -10.86
N TRP A 70 -24.45 40.27 -10.85
CA TRP A 70 -25.46 39.30 -11.23
C TRP A 70 -26.53 39.11 -10.15
N THR A 71 -26.13 38.89 -8.89
CA THR A 71 -27.07 38.57 -7.81
C THR A 71 -28.08 39.69 -7.55
N ASP A 72 -27.64 40.95 -7.72
CA ASP A 72 -28.45 42.14 -7.45
C ASP A 72 -29.20 42.64 -8.70
N SER A 73 -29.06 41.96 -9.83
CA SER A 73 -29.64 42.39 -11.10
C SER A 73 -31.18 42.37 -11.09
N PRO A 74 -31.86 43.36 -11.70
CA PRO A 74 -33.31 43.33 -11.88
C PRO A 74 -33.79 42.10 -12.65
N GLU A 75 -32.96 41.57 -13.55
CA GLU A 75 -33.21 40.37 -14.33
C GLU A 75 -33.27 39.13 -13.44
N ARG A 76 -32.30 38.94 -12.53
CA ARG A 76 -32.31 37.82 -11.58
C ARG A 76 -33.51 37.93 -10.64
N HIS A 77 -33.77 39.11 -10.08
CA HIS A 77 -34.91 39.31 -9.17
C HIS A 77 -36.25 38.94 -9.84
N ARG A 78 -36.44 39.31 -11.10
CA ARG A 78 -37.65 38.93 -11.86
C ARG A 78 -37.76 37.42 -12.04
N LEU A 79 -36.65 36.75 -12.38
CA LEU A 79 -36.62 35.31 -12.60
C LEU A 79 -36.85 34.53 -11.30
N VAL A 80 -36.25 34.95 -10.18
CA VAL A 80 -36.45 34.31 -8.87
C VAL A 80 -37.90 34.45 -8.41
N GLU A 81 -38.53 35.61 -8.62
CA GLU A 81 -39.95 35.79 -8.27
C GLU A 81 -40.88 34.92 -9.13
N GLU A 82 -40.51 34.63 -10.39
CA GLU A 82 -41.26 33.76 -11.32
C GLU A 82 -41.41 32.31 -10.82
N ILE A 83 -40.42 31.82 -10.05
CA ILE A 83 -40.35 30.45 -9.55
C ILE A 83 -40.75 30.30 -8.08
N LYS A 84 -40.90 31.40 -7.34
CA LYS A 84 -41.19 31.41 -5.90
C LYS A 84 -42.39 30.56 -5.49
N SER A 85 -43.45 30.53 -6.31
CA SER A 85 -44.64 29.69 -6.04
C SER A 85 -44.38 28.18 -6.10
N SER A 86 -43.32 27.78 -6.81
CA SER A 86 -42.94 26.39 -7.05
C SER A 86 -41.89 25.88 -6.05
N LEU A 87 -41.31 26.75 -5.23
CA LEU A 87 -40.37 26.39 -4.18
C LEU A 87 -41.10 25.97 -2.89
N ALA A 88 -40.61 24.93 -2.24
CA ALA A 88 -41.07 24.47 -0.93
C ALA A 88 -40.52 25.35 0.20
N ASP A 89 -39.30 25.86 0.04
CA ASP A 89 -38.61 26.81 0.91
C ASP A 89 -38.17 28.06 0.12
N ASP A 90 -37.79 29.13 0.82
CA ASP A 90 -37.19 30.31 0.18
C ASP A 90 -35.82 30.00 -0.49
N ASP A 91 -35.40 30.89 -1.38
CA ASP A 91 -34.12 30.86 -2.12
C ASP A 91 -32.92 30.85 -1.13
N LYS A 92 -32.26 29.69 -0.96
CA LYS A 92 -31.10 29.53 -0.07
C LYS A 92 -29.82 29.71 -0.86
N VAL A 93 -29.06 30.76 -0.53
CA VAL A 93 -27.87 31.17 -1.27
C VAL A 93 -26.63 31.13 -0.38
N GLN A 94 -25.55 30.53 -0.87
CA GLN A 94 -24.23 30.54 -0.23
C GLN A 94 -23.18 31.06 -1.21
N VAL A 95 -22.31 31.96 -0.73
CA VAL A 95 -21.20 32.54 -1.50
C VAL A 95 -19.88 32.03 -0.93
N HIS A 96 -19.07 31.40 -1.78
CA HIS A 96 -17.75 30.87 -1.43
C HIS A 96 -16.67 31.58 -2.23
N THR A 97 -15.70 32.18 -1.55
CA THR A 97 -14.56 32.91 -2.16
C THR A 97 -13.27 32.08 -2.22
N GLU A 98 -13.34 30.78 -1.91
CA GLU A 98 -12.21 29.85 -1.88
C GLU A 98 -12.41 28.73 -2.91
N THR A 99 -11.32 28.28 -3.52
CA THR A 99 -11.28 27.48 -4.78
C THR A 99 -11.76 26.02 -4.65
N ALA A 100 -12.19 25.59 -3.45
CA ALA A 100 -12.54 24.21 -3.13
C ALA A 100 -14.06 24.00 -3.00
N PHE A 101 -14.76 23.78 -4.12
CA PHE A 101 -16.21 23.44 -4.09
C PHE A 101 -16.63 22.31 -5.05
N TRP A 102 -15.71 21.59 -5.69
CA TRP A 102 -16.07 20.72 -6.83
C TRP A 102 -16.49 19.27 -6.53
N PHE A 103 -16.93 18.92 -5.31
CA PHE A 103 -17.31 17.53 -5.00
C PHE A 103 -18.43 17.39 -3.93
N THR A 104 -19.66 17.83 -4.19
CA THR A 104 -20.79 17.51 -3.28
C THR A 104 -22.15 17.47 -3.96
N PRO A 105 -23.01 16.52 -3.54
CA PRO A 105 -24.36 16.84 -3.07
C PRO A 105 -24.54 16.46 -1.58
N GLU A 106 -25.25 17.30 -0.81
CA GLU A 106 -25.62 16.98 0.58
C GLU A 106 -26.76 15.95 0.64
N SER A 107 -26.64 15.02 1.60
CA SER A 107 -27.72 14.14 2.05
C SER A 107 -28.41 14.78 3.27
N ALA A 108 -29.74 14.74 3.27
CA ALA A 108 -30.56 15.36 4.30
C ALA A 108 -30.32 14.74 5.68
N THR A 109 -30.08 15.61 6.66
CA THR A 109 -30.10 15.30 8.09
C THR A 109 -31.53 14.94 8.52
N HIS A 110 -31.69 13.81 9.22
CA HIS A 110 -32.93 13.48 9.93
C HIS A 110 -32.68 13.66 11.43
N GLN A 111 -33.44 14.56 12.06
CA GLN A 111 -33.52 14.64 13.51
C GLN A 111 -34.40 13.50 14.06
N PRO A 112 -34.04 12.85 15.18
CA PRO A 112 -34.83 11.80 15.79
C PRO A 112 -36.00 12.39 16.61
N GLY A 113 -37.22 11.95 16.28
CA GLY A 113 -38.43 12.21 17.06
C GLY A 113 -38.65 11.19 18.17
N ALA A 114 -38.81 11.72 19.39
CA ALA A 114 -39.54 11.23 20.55
C ALA A 114 -39.83 9.71 20.77
N VAL A 115 -39.21 9.23 21.85
CA VAL A 115 -39.64 8.24 22.87
C VAL A 115 -41.09 7.74 22.80
N GLY A 116 -41.24 6.41 22.87
CA GLY A 116 -42.43 5.70 23.34
C GLY A 116 -42.02 4.45 24.12
N ASP A 117 -42.29 4.48 25.42
CA ASP A 117 -42.04 3.43 26.42
C ASP A 117 -42.68 2.07 26.07
N GLY A 118 -42.08 0.98 26.57
CA GLY A 118 -42.82 -0.29 26.66
C GLY A 118 -42.02 -1.55 26.98
N HIS A 119 -41.79 -1.78 28.27
CA HIS A 119 -41.70 -3.09 28.93
C HIS A 119 -40.38 -3.89 28.96
N ALA A 120 -39.75 -3.79 30.14
CA ALA A 120 -39.05 -4.88 30.83
C ALA A 120 -40.01 -6.08 31.11
N VAL A 121 -39.63 -7.32 31.44
CA VAL A 121 -38.58 -7.87 32.32
C VAL A 121 -38.43 -9.42 32.02
N PRO A 122 -37.68 -10.25 32.78
CA PRO A 122 -36.44 -10.96 32.42
C PRO A 122 -36.63 -12.49 32.30
N TRP A 123 -35.61 -13.32 32.64
CA TRP A 123 -35.56 -14.75 33.01
C TRP A 123 -34.64 -15.56 32.07
N LEU A 124 -33.80 -16.51 32.49
CA LEU A 124 -33.04 -16.77 33.72
C LEU A 124 -31.95 -17.79 33.33
N THR A 125 -30.80 -17.73 33.99
CA THR A 125 -29.72 -18.73 33.95
C THR A 125 -30.22 -20.11 34.40
N ARG A 126 -29.65 -21.20 33.86
CA ARG A 126 -29.34 -22.40 34.69
C ARG A 126 -28.36 -23.37 34.02
N HIS A 127 -27.57 -23.92 34.92
CA HIS A 127 -26.43 -24.82 34.80
C HIS A 127 -26.76 -26.28 34.40
N ALA A 128 -25.71 -26.90 33.82
CA ALA A 128 -25.15 -28.23 34.11
C ALA A 128 -25.92 -29.52 33.75
N SER A 129 -25.26 -30.41 33.01
CA SER A 129 -24.46 -31.53 33.57
C SER A 129 -24.45 -32.80 32.68
N ARG A 130 -23.31 -33.51 32.77
CA ARG A 130 -23.08 -34.97 32.65
C ARG A 130 -22.78 -35.62 31.29
N ALA A 131 -21.52 -36.06 31.18
CA ALA A 131 -21.04 -37.27 30.48
C ALA A 131 -21.48 -38.56 31.21
N PRO A 132 -21.29 -39.76 30.60
CA PRO A 132 -20.08 -40.60 30.83
C PRO A 132 -19.49 -41.20 29.52
N ALA A 133 -18.16 -41.37 29.34
CA ALA A 133 -17.28 -42.51 29.75
C ALA A 133 -17.82 -43.89 29.29
N GLU A 134 -17.11 -44.88 28.74
CA GLU A 134 -15.70 -45.26 28.48
C GLU A 134 -15.78 -46.62 27.71
N ARG A 135 -14.72 -47.10 27.01
CA ARG A 135 -13.98 -48.36 27.36
C ARG A 135 -13.11 -48.94 26.22
N CYS A 136 -11.92 -49.35 26.65
CA CYS A 136 -10.79 -50.00 25.97
C CYS A 136 -11.03 -51.40 25.38
N LEU A 137 -10.10 -51.82 24.50
CA LEU A 137 -9.68 -53.22 24.35
C LEU A 137 -8.14 -53.35 24.32
N ARG A 138 -7.63 -54.24 25.18
CA ARG A 138 -6.29 -54.85 25.19
C ARG A 138 -6.46 -56.37 25.12
N GLY A 139 -5.47 -57.07 24.55
CA GLY A 139 -5.23 -58.52 24.70
C GLY A 139 -4.77 -59.15 23.37
N GLY A 140 -3.73 -59.98 23.28
CA GLY A 140 -2.91 -60.64 24.29
C GLY A 140 -1.71 -61.36 23.65
N ALA A 141 -0.83 -61.89 24.50
CA ALA A 141 0.38 -62.62 24.16
C ALA A 141 0.12 -64.12 23.94
N GLY A 142 0.91 -64.75 23.06
CA GLY A 142 1.05 -66.19 22.92
C GLY A 142 2.37 -66.51 22.20
N GLY A 143 3.28 -67.21 22.88
CA GLY A 143 4.57 -67.62 22.33
C GLY A 143 4.51 -69.00 21.69
N LEU A 144 5.40 -69.25 20.71
CA LEU A 144 5.79 -70.56 20.21
C LEU A 144 7.24 -70.51 19.67
N ALA A 145 7.87 -71.68 19.69
CA ALA A 145 9.30 -72.02 19.61
C ALA A 145 10.13 -71.47 18.44
N LEU A 146 11.44 -71.36 18.69
CA LEU A 146 12.51 -71.00 17.75
C LEU A 146 12.98 -72.24 16.96
N ASP A 147 13.01 -72.12 15.62
CA ASP A 147 13.85 -72.93 14.74
C ASP A 147 15.06 -72.11 14.30
N ALA A 148 16.23 -72.76 14.31
CA ALA A 148 17.53 -72.19 14.03
C ALA A 148 17.80 -72.16 12.52
N ASP A 149 17.46 -71.06 11.85
CA ASP A 149 17.99 -70.67 10.52
C ASP A 149 17.81 -69.16 10.21
N GLY A 150 17.67 -68.31 11.24
CA GLY A 150 17.26 -66.90 11.09
C GLY A 150 18.36 -65.83 11.16
N ASP A 151 19.61 -66.19 11.47
CA ASP A 151 20.59 -65.20 11.98
C ASP A 151 21.18 -64.25 10.93
N GLU A 152 21.21 -64.61 9.64
CA GLU A 152 21.76 -63.70 8.62
C GLU A 152 20.74 -62.66 8.11
N ALA A 153 19.45 -62.99 8.15
CA ALA A 153 18.37 -62.09 7.75
C ALA A 153 18.06 -61.04 8.84
N VAL A 154 18.12 -61.44 10.11
CA VAL A 154 17.88 -60.55 11.26
C VAL A 154 19.01 -59.53 11.42
N CYS A 155 20.27 -59.89 11.16
CA CYS A 155 21.38 -58.93 11.14
C CYS A 155 21.32 -57.93 9.96
N ARG A 156 20.82 -58.34 8.77
CA ARG A 156 20.60 -57.42 7.64
C ARG A 156 19.39 -56.50 7.84
N LEU A 157 18.33 -56.99 8.49
CA LEU A 157 17.16 -56.19 8.88
C LEU A 157 17.49 -55.21 10.00
N ALA A 158 18.32 -55.60 10.98
CA ALA A 158 18.82 -54.69 12.03
C ALA A 158 19.75 -53.61 11.47
N LYS A 159 20.64 -53.94 10.52
CA LYS A 159 21.47 -52.94 9.80
C LYS A 159 20.64 -52.03 8.88
N LYS A 160 19.63 -52.54 8.17
CA LYS A 160 18.68 -51.71 7.42
C LYS A 160 17.82 -50.82 8.32
N SER A 161 17.43 -51.31 9.50
CA SER A 161 16.68 -50.56 10.51
C SER A 161 17.54 -49.46 11.13
N MET A 162 18.81 -49.73 11.45
CA MET A 162 19.75 -48.72 11.96
C MET A 162 20.14 -47.69 10.89
N ILE A 163 20.38 -48.10 9.65
CA ILE A 163 20.61 -47.16 8.53
C ILE A 163 19.34 -46.35 8.25
N SER A 164 18.14 -46.93 8.37
CA SER A 164 16.88 -46.19 8.23
C SER A 164 16.59 -45.25 9.39
N GLN A 165 17.01 -45.58 10.62
CA GLN A 165 16.91 -44.71 11.79
C GLN A 165 17.95 -43.60 11.77
N GLU A 166 19.21 -43.87 11.39
CA GLU A 166 20.21 -42.84 11.13
C GLU A 166 19.77 -41.93 9.99
N TYR A 167 19.16 -42.46 8.92
CA TYR A 167 18.58 -41.63 7.85
C TYR A 167 17.33 -40.84 8.32
N LEU A 168 16.51 -41.39 9.22
CA LEU A 168 15.37 -40.68 9.83
C LEU A 168 15.80 -39.61 10.85
N ILE A 169 16.91 -39.83 11.55
CA ILE A 169 17.50 -38.90 12.51
C ILE A 169 18.28 -37.81 11.75
N MET A 170 19.02 -38.18 10.70
CA MET A 170 19.63 -37.25 9.74
C MET A 170 18.55 -36.42 9.00
N SER A 171 17.37 -37.00 8.79
CA SER A 171 16.19 -36.34 8.23
C SER A 171 15.56 -35.28 9.14
N GLN A 172 15.99 -35.11 10.39
CA GLN A 172 15.47 -34.08 11.30
C GLN A 172 16.39 -32.89 11.52
N HIS A 173 17.62 -32.88 11.01
CA HIS A 173 18.50 -31.72 11.22
C HIS A 173 18.09 -30.52 10.38
N ALA A 174 18.13 -29.34 10.99
CA ALA A 174 17.86 -28.05 10.38
C ALA A 174 19.02 -27.57 9.50
N SER A 175 18.74 -26.92 8.38
CA SER A 175 19.76 -26.27 7.55
C SER A 175 20.18 -24.91 8.13
N LEU A 176 19.24 -24.19 8.74
CA LEU A 176 19.44 -22.89 9.37
C LEU A 176 18.76 -22.88 10.74
N ILE A 177 19.47 -22.43 11.76
CA ILE A 177 18.95 -22.23 13.11
C ILE A 177 19.22 -20.79 13.51
N LEU A 178 18.17 -20.08 13.91
CA LEU A 178 18.23 -18.72 14.43
C LEU A 178 18.01 -18.77 15.94
N THR A 179 18.92 -18.21 16.73
CA THR A 179 18.88 -18.26 18.20
C THR A 179 18.96 -16.87 18.80
N ASN A 180 18.63 -16.72 20.09
CA ASN A 180 18.75 -15.47 20.82
C ASN A 180 17.95 -14.32 20.17
N GLY A 181 16.72 -14.60 19.72
CA GLY A 181 15.80 -13.61 19.17
C GLY A 181 14.58 -13.40 20.07
N GLN A 182 13.90 -12.27 19.89
CA GLN A 182 12.55 -12.06 20.42
C GLN A 182 11.55 -12.39 19.31
N VAL A 183 11.17 -13.67 19.20
CA VAL A 183 10.40 -14.17 18.04
C VAL A 183 8.90 -14.07 18.31
N HIS A 184 8.21 -13.19 17.61
CA HIS A 184 6.75 -13.14 17.58
C HIS A 184 6.28 -14.04 16.44
N THR A 185 5.68 -15.18 16.76
CA THR A 185 5.40 -16.22 15.77
C THR A 185 4.08 -16.01 15.02
N LEU A 186 3.18 -15.22 15.62
CA LEU A 186 1.75 -15.17 15.33
C LEU A 186 1.02 -16.52 15.45
N ASP A 187 1.64 -17.59 15.95
CA ASP A 187 0.93 -18.81 16.30
C ASP A 187 0.19 -18.60 17.63
N LYS A 188 -1.12 -18.82 17.66
CA LYS A 188 -1.93 -18.65 18.87
C LYS A 188 -1.51 -19.61 19.99
N GLU A 189 -0.99 -20.78 19.64
CA GLU A 189 -0.56 -21.80 20.60
C GLU A 189 0.87 -21.55 21.10
N ASN A 190 1.67 -20.77 20.37
CA ASN A 190 3.07 -20.49 20.71
C ASN A 190 3.47 -19.07 20.28
N PRO A 191 2.86 -18.01 20.85
CA PRO A 191 2.94 -16.65 20.32
C PRO A 191 4.35 -16.03 20.40
N LEU A 192 5.16 -16.50 21.34
CA LEU A 192 6.53 -16.04 21.56
C LEU A 192 7.50 -17.22 21.56
N ALA A 193 8.66 -17.03 20.93
CA ALA A 193 9.76 -17.98 20.92
C ALA A 193 11.12 -17.26 21.04
N GLU A 194 12.16 -18.02 21.32
CA GLU A 194 13.54 -17.52 21.44
C GLU A 194 14.40 -17.90 20.23
N ALA A 195 13.97 -18.95 19.51
CA ALA A 195 14.72 -19.54 18.42
C ALA A 195 13.79 -20.17 17.36
N VAL A 196 14.33 -20.34 16.15
CA VAL A 196 13.65 -20.95 15.00
C VAL A 196 14.60 -21.90 14.26
N ALA A 197 14.16 -23.13 14.01
CA ALA A 197 14.83 -24.10 13.15
C ALA A 197 14.13 -24.15 11.79
N ILE A 198 14.93 -24.17 10.73
CA ILE A 198 14.47 -24.14 9.34
C ILE A 198 15.11 -25.30 8.57
N LYS A 199 14.31 -25.96 7.74
CA LYS A 199 14.75 -27.03 6.85
C LYS A 199 13.97 -27.00 5.54
N ASP A 200 14.67 -27.16 4.42
CA ASP A 200 14.07 -27.33 3.09
C ASP A 200 13.00 -26.27 2.77
N GLY A 201 13.30 -25.00 3.08
CA GLY A 201 12.41 -23.87 2.84
C GLY A 201 11.20 -23.77 3.78
N LYS A 202 11.15 -24.57 4.85
CA LYS A 202 10.06 -24.59 5.82
C LYS A 202 10.52 -24.43 7.25
N ILE A 203 9.65 -23.85 8.08
CA ILE A 203 9.85 -23.83 9.53
C ILE A 203 9.74 -25.27 10.04
N LEU A 204 10.79 -25.75 10.68
CA LEU A 204 10.83 -27.06 11.31
C LEU A 204 10.30 -26.97 12.75
N ALA A 205 10.74 -25.97 13.50
CA ALA A 205 10.33 -25.72 14.88
C ALA A 205 10.57 -24.26 15.28
N ALA A 206 9.77 -23.76 16.23
CA ALA A 206 10.00 -22.50 16.93
C ALA A 206 9.71 -22.71 18.42
N GLY A 207 10.54 -22.16 19.30
CA GLY A 207 10.38 -22.33 20.75
C GLY A 207 11.59 -21.83 21.54
N SER A 208 11.85 -22.46 22.68
CA SER A 208 13.04 -22.14 23.48
C SER A 208 14.33 -22.50 22.72
N THR A 209 15.41 -21.80 23.04
CA THR A 209 16.71 -22.06 22.41
C THR A 209 17.15 -23.52 22.58
N ALA A 210 16.96 -24.09 23.77
CA ALA A 210 17.34 -25.48 24.05
C ALA A 210 16.55 -26.49 23.20
N TYR A 211 15.25 -26.29 23.02
CA TYR A 211 14.42 -27.15 22.18
C TYR A 211 14.81 -27.05 20.71
N VAL A 212 14.98 -25.83 20.19
CA VAL A 212 15.32 -25.63 18.79
C VAL A 212 16.73 -26.14 18.46
N MET A 213 17.67 -26.02 19.40
CA MET A 213 19.02 -26.55 19.23
C MET A 213 19.08 -28.08 19.20
N SER A 214 18.04 -28.81 19.63
CA SER A 214 18.00 -30.28 19.46
C SER A 214 17.88 -30.70 18.00
N PHE A 215 17.53 -29.77 17.09
CA PHE A 215 17.50 -29.99 15.65
C PHE A 215 18.84 -29.64 14.96
N ALA A 216 19.87 -29.21 15.71
CA ALA A 216 21.18 -28.94 15.14
C ALA A 216 21.88 -30.25 14.69
N GLY A 217 22.63 -30.17 13.60
CA GLY A 217 23.47 -31.26 13.06
C GLY A 217 24.77 -30.72 12.46
N GLU A 218 25.60 -31.62 11.93
CA GLU A 218 26.98 -31.32 11.46
C GLU A 218 27.05 -30.26 10.32
N GLY A 219 25.93 -29.97 9.64
CA GLY A 219 25.84 -28.94 8.60
C GLY A 219 24.91 -27.75 8.93
N SER A 220 24.37 -27.67 10.14
CA SER A 220 23.44 -26.59 10.52
C SER A 220 24.18 -25.27 10.62
N GLN A 221 23.73 -24.26 9.85
CA GLN A 221 24.17 -22.89 10.07
C GLN A 221 23.43 -22.32 11.28
N VAL A 222 24.15 -21.97 12.35
CA VAL A 222 23.58 -21.33 13.53
C VAL A 222 23.88 -19.84 13.51
N VAL A 223 22.85 -19.01 13.66
CA VAL A 223 22.94 -17.54 13.67
C VAL A 223 22.44 -17.01 15.00
N ASP A 224 23.27 -16.22 15.69
CA ASP A 224 22.88 -15.45 16.86
C ASP A 224 22.20 -14.15 16.41
N LEU A 225 20.92 -14.00 16.75
CA LEU A 225 20.09 -12.86 16.41
C LEU A 225 20.31 -11.64 17.30
N LYS A 226 21.20 -11.72 18.30
CA LYS A 226 21.62 -10.60 19.16
C LYS A 226 20.46 -9.89 19.87
N GLY A 227 19.42 -10.63 20.23
CA GLY A 227 18.23 -10.12 20.92
C GLY A 227 17.26 -9.34 20.03
N HIS A 228 17.47 -9.27 18.71
CA HIS A 228 16.58 -8.57 17.80
C HIS A 228 15.18 -9.21 17.75
N THR A 229 14.17 -8.38 17.53
CA THR A 229 12.78 -8.82 17.28
C THR A 229 12.70 -9.53 15.93
N VAL A 230 12.01 -10.68 15.91
CA VAL A 230 11.72 -11.46 14.70
C VAL A 230 10.22 -11.57 14.52
N ILE A 231 9.74 -11.36 13.29
CA ILE A 231 8.33 -11.51 12.90
C ILE A 231 8.23 -12.39 11.63
N PRO A 232 7.05 -12.94 11.30
CA PRO A 232 6.83 -13.55 10.00
C PRO A 232 7.09 -12.53 8.89
N GLY A 233 7.57 -12.99 7.75
CA GLY A 233 7.85 -12.11 6.62
C GLY A 233 6.58 -11.41 6.13
N LEU A 234 6.69 -10.11 5.81
CA LEU A 234 5.54 -9.30 5.41
C LEU A 234 5.04 -9.75 4.04
N ASN A 235 3.71 -9.83 3.91
CA ASN A 235 2.98 -10.27 2.74
C ASN A 235 2.03 -9.18 2.27
N ASP A 236 2.40 -8.46 1.22
CA ASP A 236 1.56 -7.40 0.67
C ASP A 236 0.38 -7.99 -0.12
N SER A 237 -0.86 -7.77 0.32
CA SER A 237 -2.06 -8.30 -0.35
C SER A 237 -2.40 -7.62 -1.68
N HIS A 238 -1.76 -6.48 -1.97
CA HIS A 238 -1.98 -5.72 -3.18
C HIS A 238 -0.76 -4.84 -3.47
N LEU A 239 0.06 -5.26 -4.40
CA LEU A 239 1.18 -4.48 -4.93
C LEU A 239 1.21 -4.59 -6.45
N HIS A 240 1.84 -3.65 -7.13
CA HIS A 240 2.18 -3.77 -8.55
C HIS A 240 3.66 -4.05 -8.73
N LEU A 241 4.13 -5.20 -8.23
CA LEU A 241 5.54 -5.53 -8.14
C LEU A 241 6.14 -5.69 -9.54
N ILE A 242 5.47 -6.40 -10.44
CA ILE A 242 5.96 -6.69 -11.79
C ILE A 242 6.16 -5.37 -12.54
N ARG A 243 5.12 -4.54 -12.65
CA ARG A 243 5.21 -3.20 -13.27
C ARG A 243 6.22 -2.29 -12.56
N GLY A 244 6.22 -2.27 -11.23
CA GLY A 244 7.14 -1.46 -10.43
C GLY A 244 8.59 -1.84 -10.66
N GLY A 245 8.87 -3.15 -10.76
CA GLY A 245 10.19 -3.70 -11.02
C GLY A 245 10.78 -3.24 -12.35
N LEU A 246 9.98 -3.16 -13.41
CA LEU A 246 10.42 -2.68 -14.72
C LEU A 246 10.90 -1.22 -14.71
N ASN A 247 10.45 -0.42 -13.74
CA ASN A 247 10.67 1.03 -13.71
C ASN A 247 11.46 1.52 -12.49
N TYR A 248 11.71 0.67 -11.48
CA TYR A 248 12.32 1.07 -10.22
C TYR A 248 13.64 1.87 -10.38
N ASN A 249 14.54 1.43 -11.26
CA ASN A 249 15.79 2.13 -11.53
C ASN A 249 15.65 3.42 -12.36
N LEU A 250 14.46 3.77 -12.85
CA LEU A 250 14.18 5.05 -13.52
C LEU A 250 13.54 6.10 -12.61
N GLU A 251 13.07 5.70 -11.43
CA GLU A 251 12.22 6.52 -10.58
C GLU A 251 13.01 7.07 -9.39
N LEU A 252 13.11 8.40 -9.32
CA LEU A 252 13.59 9.13 -8.15
C LEU A 252 12.51 9.11 -7.07
N ARG A 253 12.92 8.70 -5.87
CA ARG A 253 12.03 8.44 -4.74
C ARG A 253 11.92 9.65 -3.84
N TRP A 254 10.69 10.11 -3.60
CA TRP A 254 10.37 11.20 -2.68
C TRP A 254 9.64 10.69 -1.43
N GLU A 255 9.38 9.38 -1.34
CA GLU A 255 8.76 8.74 -0.20
C GLU A 255 9.56 9.01 1.09
N GLY A 256 8.94 9.66 2.07
CA GLY A 256 9.56 9.97 3.37
C GLY A 256 10.51 11.17 3.40
N VAL A 257 10.70 11.87 2.27
CA VAL A 257 11.55 13.08 2.23
C VAL A 257 10.89 14.20 3.04
N PRO A 258 11.58 14.82 4.03
CA PRO A 258 10.94 15.69 5.02
C PRO A 258 10.70 17.13 4.55
N SER A 259 11.33 17.56 3.46
CA SER A 259 11.17 18.92 2.94
C SER A 259 11.12 18.95 1.41
N LEU A 260 10.35 19.89 0.88
CA LEU A 260 10.30 20.14 -0.56
C LEU A 260 11.66 20.66 -1.06
N ALA A 261 12.37 21.44 -0.24
CA ALA A 261 13.73 21.87 -0.55
C ALA A 261 14.68 20.68 -0.80
N ASP A 262 14.62 19.63 0.03
CA ASP A 262 15.41 18.40 -0.17
C ASP A 262 14.97 17.64 -1.42
N ALA A 263 13.66 17.52 -1.64
CA ALA A 263 13.10 16.88 -2.82
C ALA A 263 13.56 17.55 -4.13
N LEU A 264 13.54 18.89 -4.20
CA LEU A 264 14.02 19.66 -5.34
C LEU A 264 15.55 19.58 -5.51
N ARG A 265 16.31 19.55 -4.41
CA ARG A 265 17.76 19.33 -4.44
C ARG A 265 18.10 17.95 -5.03
N MET A 266 17.43 16.89 -4.55
CA MET A 266 17.58 15.53 -5.07
C MET A 266 17.23 15.46 -6.56
N LEU A 267 16.17 16.14 -6.98
CA LEU A 267 15.75 16.22 -8.38
C LEU A 267 16.81 16.91 -9.26
N LYS A 268 17.36 18.04 -8.80
CA LYS A 268 18.43 18.76 -9.48
C LYS A 268 19.70 17.92 -9.64
N GLU A 269 20.14 17.27 -8.55
CA GLU A 269 21.30 16.36 -8.57
C GLU A 269 21.09 15.19 -9.54
N GLN A 270 19.87 14.66 -9.62
CA GLN A 270 19.53 13.61 -10.56
C GLN A 270 19.49 14.12 -12.00
N ALA A 271 18.93 15.31 -12.24
CA ALA A 271 18.85 15.91 -13.57
C ALA A 271 20.24 16.14 -14.18
N LEU A 272 21.24 16.52 -13.36
CA LEU A 272 22.63 16.73 -13.79
C LEU A 272 23.34 15.47 -14.30
N ARG A 273 22.88 14.28 -13.91
CA ARG A 273 23.47 12.99 -14.32
C ARG A 273 22.63 12.20 -15.32
N THR A 274 21.40 12.63 -15.56
CA THR A 274 20.47 11.94 -16.45
C THR A 274 20.80 12.28 -17.92
N PRO A 275 21.24 11.32 -18.76
CA PRO A 275 21.64 11.61 -20.12
C PRO A 275 20.43 11.77 -21.05
N SER A 276 20.56 12.56 -22.11
CA SER A 276 19.55 12.58 -23.18
C SER A 276 19.44 11.21 -23.87
N PRO A 277 18.23 10.70 -24.19
CA PRO A 277 16.91 11.34 -24.08
C PRO A 277 16.14 10.97 -22.79
N GLN A 278 16.82 10.55 -21.73
CA GLN A 278 16.21 10.07 -20.48
C GLN A 278 15.61 11.19 -19.64
N TRP A 279 14.69 10.81 -18.75
CA TRP A 279 13.89 11.73 -17.94
C TRP A 279 14.15 11.50 -16.47
N VAL A 280 14.01 12.54 -15.66
CA VAL A 280 13.85 12.38 -14.21
C VAL A 280 12.36 12.16 -13.93
N ARG A 281 12.04 11.06 -13.23
CA ARG A 281 10.67 10.67 -12.91
C ARG A 281 10.51 10.56 -11.42
N VAL A 282 9.52 11.23 -10.86
CA VAL A 282 9.06 11.01 -9.49
C VAL A 282 7.65 10.44 -9.60
N VAL A 283 7.44 9.21 -9.16
CA VAL A 283 6.20 8.47 -9.43
C VAL A 283 5.60 7.95 -8.13
N GLY A 284 4.56 8.64 -7.65
CA GLY A 284 3.73 8.20 -6.52
C GLY A 284 4.46 8.10 -5.19
N GLY A 285 3.71 7.69 -4.15
CA GLY A 285 4.26 7.42 -2.82
C GLY A 285 4.65 8.63 -1.97
N TRP A 286 4.33 9.84 -2.41
CA TRP A 286 4.56 11.08 -1.65
C TRP A 286 3.31 11.96 -1.68
N THR A 287 3.18 12.82 -0.68
CA THR A 287 2.21 13.94 -0.60
C THR A 287 2.94 15.15 -0.06
N GLU A 288 2.49 16.34 -0.42
CA GLU A 288 3.00 17.58 0.15
C GLU A 288 2.86 17.66 1.67
N PHE A 289 1.91 16.95 2.28
CA PHE A 289 1.71 17.02 3.73
C PHE A 289 2.86 16.40 4.53
N GLN A 290 3.70 15.57 3.89
CA GLN A 290 4.92 15.04 4.49
C GLN A 290 6.04 16.10 4.54
N PHE A 291 5.96 17.14 3.70
CA PHE A 291 6.97 18.20 3.63
C PHE A 291 6.72 19.24 4.71
N ALA A 292 7.82 19.78 5.25
CA ALA A 292 7.78 20.91 6.17
C ALA A 292 7.01 22.12 5.60
N GLU A 293 7.09 22.33 4.29
CA GLU A 293 6.44 23.42 3.58
C GLU A 293 4.94 23.19 3.32
N ARG A 294 4.44 21.97 3.47
CA ARG A 294 3.04 21.55 3.23
C ARG A 294 2.46 22.05 1.89
N ARG A 295 3.30 22.05 0.84
CA ARG A 295 2.91 22.43 -0.52
C ARG A 295 3.62 21.58 -1.57
N MET A 296 3.00 21.47 -2.75
CA MET A 296 3.63 20.86 -3.91
C MET A 296 4.74 21.77 -4.51
N PRO A 297 5.67 21.20 -5.30
CA PRO A 297 6.53 22.01 -6.17
C PRO A 297 5.70 22.82 -7.18
N THR A 298 6.21 23.97 -7.58
CA THR A 298 5.70 24.70 -8.76
C THR A 298 6.39 24.22 -10.04
N VAL A 299 5.79 24.49 -11.21
CA VAL A 299 6.43 24.17 -12.49
C VAL A 299 7.69 25.00 -12.70
N GLU A 300 7.72 26.24 -12.20
CA GLU A 300 8.89 27.12 -12.21
C GLU A 300 10.05 26.53 -11.40
N GLU A 301 9.80 25.99 -10.21
CA GLU A 301 10.81 25.29 -9.40
C GLU A 301 11.37 24.06 -10.13
N LEU A 302 10.52 23.31 -10.85
CA LEU A 302 10.97 22.19 -11.68
C LEU A 302 11.82 22.65 -12.89
N ASN A 303 11.45 23.77 -13.51
CA ASN A 303 12.23 24.36 -14.60
C ASN A 303 13.59 24.87 -14.14
N GLU A 304 13.68 25.44 -12.93
CA GLU A 304 14.94 25.89 -12.35
C GLU A 304 15.84 24.71 -11.97
N ALA A 305 15.25 23.66 -11.38
CA ALA A 305 15.99 22.46 -10.98
C ALA A 305 16.52 21.66 -12.19
N ALA A 306 15.78 21.64 -13.30
CA ALA A 306 16.13 20.88 -14.50
C ALA A 306 15.70 21.65 -15.77
N PRO A 307 16.52 22.60 -16.27
CA PRO A 307 16.13 23.42 -17.41
C PRO A 307 16.06 22.62 -18.73
N ASP A 308 16.99 21.69 -18.92
CA ASP A 308 17.17 20.97 -20.20
C ASP A 308 16.76 19.48 -20.13
N THR A 309 16.75 18.90 -18.92
CA THR A 309 16.39 17.49 -18.71
C THR A 309 14.88 17.37 -18.50
N PRO A 310 14.14 16.55 -19.27
CA PRO A 310 12.72 16.32 -19.03
C PRO A 310 12.43 15.79 -17.62
N VAL A 311 11.47 16.41 -16.94
CA VAL A 311 11.00 16.03 -15.61
C VAL A 311 9.52 15.71 -15.65
N PHE A 312 9.15 14.59 -15.01
CA PHE A 312 7.75 14.21 -14.76
C PHE A 312 7.58 13.88 -13.27
N VAL A 313 6.77 14.66 -12.57
CA VAL A 313 6.43 14.46 -11.15
C VAL A 313 4.96 14.09 -11.04
N LEU A 314 4.66 12.83 -10.74
CA LEU A 314 3.31 12.35 -10.47
C LEU A 314 2.98 12.56 -9.00
N HIS A 315 1.93 13.33 -8.74
CA HIS A 315 1.33 13.43 -7.42
C HIS A 315 0.16 12.44 -7.34
N LEU A 316 0.36 11.38 -6.56
CA LEU A 316 -0.61 10.31 -6.34
C LEU A 316 -1.32 9.89 -7.66
N TYR A 317 -2.65 9.91 -7.70
CA TYR A 317 -3.45 9.56 -8.89
C TYR A 317 -4.19 10.75 -9.51
N ASP A 318 -3.99 11.97 -9.00
CA ASP A 318 -4.84 13.11 -9.35
C ASP A 318 -4.19 14.07 -10.35
N ARG A 319 -2.87 14.27 -10.30
CA ARG A 319 -2.17 15.21 -11.18
C ARG A 319 -0.70 14.87 -11.43
N ALA A 320 -0.14 15.46 -12.49
CA ALA A 320 1.29 15.42 -12.76
C ALA A 320 1.82 16.79 -13.18
N LEU A 321 3.06 17.08 -12.78
CA LEU A 321 3.80 18.26 -13.19
C LEU A 321 4.90 17.88 -14.17
N LEU A 322 4.94 18.61 -15.28
CA LEU A 322 5.96 18.53 -16.32
C LEU A 322 6.72 19.85 -16.37
N ASN A 323 8.05 19.78 -16.42
CA ASN A 323 8.84 20.95 -16.79
C ASN A 323 8.72 21.23 -18.31
N ARG A 324 9.29 22.36 -18.75
CA ARG A 324 9.27 22.79 -20.14
C ARG A 324 9.95 21.78 -21.08
N ALA A 325 11.05 21.16 -20.64
CA ALA A 325 11.74 20.14 -21.42
C ALA A 325 10.85 18.91 -21.65
N ALA A 326 10.10 18.46 -20.64
CA ALA A 326 9.15 17.37 -20.76
C ALA A 326 7.95 17.72 -21.65
N LEU A 327 7.37 18.93 -21.52
CA LEU A 327 6.30 19.40 -22.42
C LEU A 327 6.73 19.36 -23.89
N LYS A 328 7.95 19.82 -24.18
CA LYS A 328 8.53 19.75 -25.53
C LYS A 328 8.72 18.30 -25.98
N ALA A 329 9.20 17.42 -25.10
CA ALA A 329 9.42 16.02 -25.42
C ALA A 329 8.11 15.26 -25.72
N VAL A 330 7.01 15.57 -25.02
CA VAL A 330 5.71 14.92 -25.25
C VAL A 330 4.90 15.55 -26.39
N GLY A 331 5.32 16.72 -26.85
CA GLY A 331 4.70 17.45 -27.96
C GLY A 331 3.37 18.11 -27.62
N TYR A 332 3.12 18.45 -26.34
CA TYR A 332 1.90 19.15 -25.96
C TYR A 332 2.02 20.64 -26.29
N THR A 333 1.10 21.14 -27.11
CA THR A 333 1.02 22.52 -27.61
C THR A 333 -0.32 23.15 -27.26
N LYS A 334 -0.56 24.41 -27.66
CA LYS A 334 -1.87 25.08 -27.50
C LYS A 334 -2.99 24.39 -28.29
N GLU A 335 -2.64 23.71 -29.38
CA GLU A 335 -3.55 22.98 -30.27
C GLU A 335 -3.83 21.55 -29.81
N THR A 336 -3.09 21.04 -28.82
CA THR A 336 -3.33 19.68 -28.30
C THR A 336 -4.66 19.64 -27.55
N PRO A 337 -5.66 18.83 -27.97
CA PRO A 337 -6.91 18.73 -27.24
C PRO A 337 -6.71 18.01 -25.89
N ASN A 338 -7.60 18.28 -24.94
CA ASN A 338 -7.70 17.49 -23.72
C ASN A 338 -8.12 16.06 -24.07
N PRO A 339 -7.44 15.02 -23.56
CA PRO A 339 -7.88 13.64 -23.76
C PRO A 339 -9.17 13.36 -22.96
N PRO A 340 -9.97 12.36 -23.35
CA PRO A 340 -11.07 11.88 -22.52
C PRO A 340 -10.56 11.52 -21.14
N GLY A 341 -11.24 12.00 -20.10
CA GLY A 341 -10.85 11.66 -18.74
C GLY A 341 -9.69 12.50 -18.16
N GLY A 342 -9.22 13.55 -18.82
CA GLY A 342 -8.11 14.36 -18.32
C GLY A 342 -8.02 15.78 -18.90
N GLU A 343 -7.21 16.62 -18.27
CA GLU A 343 -7.03 18.02 -18.61
C GLU A 343 -5.55 18.38 -18.72
N ILE A 344 -5.18 19.05 -19.80
CA ILE A 344 -3.91 19.76 -19.93
C ILE A 344 -4.19 21.20 -19.50
N VAL A 345 -3.67 21.61 -18.33
CA VAL A 345 -3.92 22.96 -17.80
C VAL A 345 -3.20 23.99 -18.67
N ARG A 346 -3.89 25.11 -18.96
CA ARG A 346 -3.40 26.17 -19.85
C ARG A 346 -3.36 27.52 -19.15
N ASP A 347 -2.41 28.36 -19.55
CA ASP A 347 -2.34 29.76 -19.14
C ASP A 347 -3.38 30.62 -19.89
N GLY A 348 -3.45 31.91 -19.56
CA GLY A 348 -4.36 32.86 -20.22
C GLY A 348 -4.10 33.07 -21.72
N ASN A 349 -2.95 32.62 -22.24
CA ASN A 349 -2.61 32.65 -23.67
C ASN A 349 -2.88 31.30 -24.37
N GLY A 350 -3.41 30.30 -23.64
CA GLY A 350 -3.70 28.96 -24.14
C GLY A 350 -2.48 28.01 -24.16
N ASN A 351 -1.31 28.42 -23.67
CA ASN A 351 -0.14 27.54 -23.64
C ASN A 351 -0.25 26.53 -22.51
N PRO A 352 0.16 25.25 -22.70
CA PRO A 352 0.24 24.29 -21.60
C PRO A 352 1.14 24.81 -20.49
N THR A 353 0.67 24.78 -19.24
CA THR A 353 1.45 25.22 -18.08
C THR A 353 2.48 24.19 -17.63
N GLY A 354 2.24 22.91 -17.94
CA GLY A 354 3.01 21.78 -17.39
C GLY A 354 2.21 20.95 -16.40
N MET A 355 1.06 21.44 -15.92
CA MET A 355 0.17 20.68 -15.04
C MET A 355 -0.82 19.84 -15.85
N LEU A 356 -0.93 18.56 -15.51
CA LEU A 356 -1.94 17.63 -16.02
C LEU A 356 -2.86 17.21 -14.88
N VAL A 357 -4.17 17.15 -15.12
CA VAL A 357 -5.16 16.76 -14.11
C VAL A 357 -5.99 15.58 -14.61
N ALA A 358 -6.17 14.57 -13.77
CA ALA A 358 -7.04 13.42 -14.02
C ALA A 358 -8.52 13.77 -13.72
N LYS A 359 -9.43 13.56 -14.68
CA LYS A 359 -10.87 13.88 -14.59
C LYS A 359 -11.75 12.99 -15.49
N PRO A 360 -12.28 11.83 -15.07
CA PRO A 360 -12.28 11.26 -13.71
C PRO A 360 -11.21 10.18 -13.49
N ASN A 361 -10.34 9.91 -14.46
CA ASN A 361 -9.39 8.81 -14.40
C ASN A 361 -7.96 9.26 -14.74
N ALA A 362 -6.98 8.45 -14.33
CA ALA A 362 -5.56 8.80 -14.45
C ALA A 362 -4.95 8.50 -15.84
N MET A 363 -5.76 8.28 -16.88
CA MET A 363 -5.25 7.89 -18.20
C MET A 363 -4.30 8.91 -18.82
N ILE A 364 -4.58 10.21 -18.66
CA ILE A 364 -3.67 11.26 -19.14
C ILE A 364 -2.29 11.13 -18.47
N LEU A 365 -2.26 10.89 -17.16
CA LEU A 365 -1.02 10.81 -16.40
C LEU A 365 -0.14 9.65 -16.89
N TYR A 366 -0.75 8.46 -17.06
CA TYR A 366 0.00 7.26 -17.47
C TYR A 366 0.37 7.26 -18.94
N SER A 367 -0.52 7.73 -19.81
CA SER A 367 -0.21 7.84 -21.24
C SER A 367 0.89 8.88 -21.50
N THR A 368 0.95 9.97 -20.73
CA THR A 368 2.07 10.91 -20.79
C THR A 368 3.35 10.27 -20.25
N LEU A 369 3.31 9.61 -19.08
CA LEU A 369 4.48 8.93 -18.51
C LEU A 369 5.05 7.86 -19.47
N ALA A 370 4.17 7.12 -20.16
CA ALA A 370 4.54 6.08 -21.12
C ALA A 370 5.24 6.60 -22.39
N LYS A 371 5.20 7.92 -22.66
CA LYS A 371 6.00 8.54 -23.74
C LYS A 371 7.47 8.66 -23.39
N GLY A 372 7.84 8.52 -22.11
CA GLY A 372 9.24 8.53 -21.68
C GLY A 372 9.99 7.27 -22.13
N PRO A 373 11.33 7.31 -22.29
CA PRO A 373 12.10 6.12 -22.69
C PRO A 373 11.98 4.94 -21.71
N LYS A 374 11.96 3.71 -22.22
CA LYS A 374 12.01 2.51 -21.38
C LYS A 374 13.45 2.05 -21.17
N LEU A 375 13.71 1.34 -20.06
CA LEU A 375 14.95 0.58 -19.91
C LEU A 375 14.99 -0.56 -20.93
N PRO A 376 16.17 -0.87 -21.51
CA PRO A 376 16.39 -2.13 -22.20
C PRO A 376 16.08 -3.33 -21.30
N LEU A 377 15.70 -4.47 -21.88
CA LEU A 377 15.26 -5.65 -21.14
C LEU A 377 16.28 -6.10 -20.07
N GLU A 378 17.58 -6.12 -20.38
CA GLU A 378 18.63 -6.48 -19.41
C GLU A 378 18.67 -5.55 -18.17
N MET A 379 18.35 -4.27 -18.36
CA MET A 379 18.30 -3.28 -17.29
C MET A 379 16.97 -3.35 -16.55
N GLN A 380 15.89 -3.81 -17.19
CA GLN A 380 14.65 -4.14 -16.49
C GLN A 380 14.84 -5.33 -15.54
N VAL A 381 15.58 -6.36 -15.95
CA VAL A 381 15.98 -7.47 -15.06
C VAL A 381 16.76 -6.94 -13.86
N ASN A 382 17.72 -6.05 -14.07
CA ASN A 382 18.44 -5.39 -12.98
C ASN A 382 17.51 -4.58 -12.07
N SER A 383 16.63 -3.77 -12.66
CA SER A 383 15.67 -2.91 -11.97
C SER A 383 14.72 -3.72 -11.08
N THR A 384 14.16 -4.82 -11.58
CA THR A 384 13.30 -5.71 -10.80
C THR A 384 14.05 -6.34 -9.63
N ARG A 385 15.32 -6.72 -9.81
CA ARG A 385 16.15 -7.24 -8.71
C ARG A 385 16.49 -6.19 -7.66
N GLN A 386 16.74 -4.94 -8.06
CA GLN A 386 16.93 -3.83 -7.12
C GLN A 386 15.64 -3.55 -6.34
N PHE A 387 14.48 -3.62 -7.00
CA PHE A 387 13.21 -3.42 -6.33
C PHE A 387 12.91 -4.53 -5.30
N MET A 388 13.09 -5.80 -5.67
CA MET A 388 12.92 -6.90 -4.72
C MET A 388 13.91 -6.78 -3.54
N ARG A 389 15.14 -6.33 -3.78
CA ARG A 389 16.11 -6.07 -2.69
C ARG A 389 15.64 -4.96 -1.76
N GLU A 390 15.05 -3.90 -2.27
CA GLU A 390 14.45 -2.83 -1.46
C GLU A 390 13.25 -3.33 -0.66
N LEU A 391 12.37 -4.12 -1.28
CA LEU A 391 11.26 -4.77 -0.58
C LEU A 391 11.77 -5.68 0.55
N ASN A 392 12.82 -6.47 0.30
CA ASN A 392 13.44 -7.30 1.33
C ASN A 392 14.05 -6.48 2.46
N ARG A 393 14.68 -5.33 2.18
CA ARG A 393 15.16 -4.41 3.22
C ARG A 393 14.02 -3.91 4.11
N LEU A 394 12.83 -3.73 3.55
CA LEU A 394 11.63 -3.33 4.30
C LEU A 394 10.92 -4.52 4.96
N GLY A 395 11.42 -5.74 4.76
CA GLY A 395 10.88 -6.96 5.37
C GLY A 395 9.77 -7.64 4.58
N VAL A 396 9.55 -7.25 3.32
CA VAL A 396 8.59 -7.91 2.44
C VAL A 396 9.22 -9.18 1.87
N THR A 397 8.56 -10.31 2.09
CA THR A 397 8.95 -11.64 1.60
C THR A 397 7.97 -12.19 0.57
N SER A 398 6.75 -11.67 0.55
CA SER A 398 5.71 -12.06 -0.40
C SER A 398 4.86 -10.85 -0.83
N ALA A 399 4.38 -10.87 -2.06
CA ALA A 399 3.44 -9.88 -2.57
C ALA A 399 2.43 -10.53 -3.51
N ILE A 400 1.22 -10.01 -3.51
CA ILE A 400 0.19 -10.35 -4.47
C ILE A 400 0.17 -9.26 -5.54
N ASP A 401 0.63 -9.61 -6.74
CA ASP A 401 0.61 -8.68 -7.86
C ASP A 401 -0.81 -8.55 -8.39
N ALA A 402 -1.38 -7.34 -8.34
CA ALA A 402 -2.76 -7.09 -8.73
C ALA A 402 -2.96 -6.94 -10.24
N GLY A 403 -1.91 -7.04 -11.06
CA GLY A 403 -1.95 -6.66 -12.48
C GLY A 403 -2.00 -5.14 -12.63
N GLY A 404 -2.85 -4.59 -13.48
CA GLY A 404 -3.13 -3.15 -13.54
C GLY A 404 -2.82 -2.50 -14.89
N GLY A 405 -3.30 -1.27 -15.09
CA GLY A 405 -3.16 -0.57 -16.36
C GLY A 405 -1.72 -0.44 -16.83
N PHE A 406 -1.48 -0.73 -18.11
CA PHE A 406 -0.17 -0.78 -18.76
C PHE A 406 0.76 -1.93 -18.27
N GLN A 407 0.18 -3.06 -17.85
CA GLN A 407 0.87 -4.33 -17.57
C GLN A 407 0.22 -5.44 -18.42
N ASN A 408 0.77 -5.64 -19.61
CA ASN A 408 0.27 -6.55 -20.64
C ASN A 408 0.77 -7.97 -20.38
N TYR A 409 -0.13 -8.94 -20.48
CA TYR A 409 0.22 -10.35 -20.40
C TYR A 409 0.22 -10.96 -21.81
N PRO A 410 1.27 -11.73 -22.19
CA PRO A 410 2.41 -12.15 -21.35
C PRO A 410 3.63 -11.22 -21.39
N GLU A 411 3.64 -10.16 -22.20
CA GLU A 411 4.88 -9.44 -22.57
C GLU A 411 5.58 -8.81 -21.36
N ASP A 412 4.84 -8.17 -20.45
CA ASP A 412 5.41 -7.49 -19.28
C ASP A 412 5.80 -8.49 -18.16
N TYR A 413 5.53 -9.78 -18.33
CA TYR A 413 5.88 -10.85 -17.39
C TYR A 413 7.22 -11.54 -17.72
N GLN A 414 7.77 -11.31 -18.92
CA GLN A 414 9.01 -11.93 -19.38
C GLN A 414 10.18 -11.76 -18.37
N VAL A 415 10.30 -10.59 -17.76
CA VAL A 415 11.38 -10.31 -16.78
C VAL A 415 11.23 -11.16 -15.53
N ILE A 416 10.01 -11.29 -15.00
CA ILE A 416 9.79 -12.07 -13.78
C ILE A 416 9.88 -13.58 -14.07
N ASP A 417 9.44 -14.02 -15.25
CA ASP A 417 9.61 -15.39 -15.74
C ASP A 417 11.09 -15.75 -15.85
N GLU A 418 11.92 -14.87 -16.40
CA GLU A 418 13.37 -15.06 -16.50
C GLU A 418 14.01 -15.17 -15.11
N LEU A 419 13.65 -14.26 -14.19
CA LEU A 419 14.15 -14.28 -12.81
C LEU A 419 13.72 -15.55 -12.08
N HIS A 420 12.49 -16.01 -12.29
CA HIS A 420 12.01 -17.27 -11.73
C HIS A 420 12.81 -18.45 -12.26
N GLY A 421 12.96 -18.57 -13.59
CA GLY A 421 13.73 -19.64 -14.24
C GLY A 421 15.20 -19.68 -13.81
N LYS A 422 15.80 -18.52 -13.53
CA LYS A 422 17.17 -18.38 -13.02
C LYS A 422 17.29 -18.50 -11.50
N LYS A 423 16.19 -18.71 -10.76
CA LYS A 423 16.13 -18.74 -9.28
C LYS A 423 16.70 -17.47 -8.64
N GLN A 424 16.41 -16.32 -9.23
CA GLN A 424 16.90 -14.99 -8.80
C GLN A 424 15.83 -14.14 -8.11
N MET A 425 14.61 -14.67 -7.94
CA MET A 425 13.56 -14.02 -7.15
C MET A 425 13.89 -14.07 -5.66
N THR A 426 13.64 -12.97 -4.96
CA THR A 426 13.82 -12.87 -3.49
C THR A 426 12.54 -12.44 -2.77
N VAL A 427 11.44 -12.32 -3.51
CA VAL A 427 10.07 -12.09 -3.01
C VAL A 427 9.15 -13.08 -3.72
N ARG A 428 8.26 -13.74 -2.98
CA ARG A 428 7.24 -14.64 -3.55
C ARG A 428 6.12 -13.83 -4.19
N ILE A 429 5.71 -14.20 -5.41
CA ILE A 429 4.69 -13.47 -6.19
C ILE A 429 3.53 -14.39 -6.52
N ALA A 430 2.34 -14.01 -6.08
CA ALA A 430 1.08 -14.54 -6.59
C ALA A 430 0.45 -13.47 -7.50
N TYR A 431 0.39 -13.69 -8.81
CA TYR A 431 -0.03 -12.65 -9.76
C TYR A 431 -1.47 -12.82 -10.22
N ASN A 432 -2.14 -11.71 -10.48
CA ASN A 432 -3.47 -11.67 -11.08
C ASN A 432 -3.39 -11.05 -12.48
N LEU A 433 -4.19 -11.56 -13.42
CA LEU A 433 -4.23 -11.04 -14.78
C LEU A 433 -5.27 -9.93 -14.92
N PHE A 434 -4.85 -8.81 -15.49
CA PHE A 434 -5.65 -7.60 -15.62
C PHE A 434 -5.87 -7.24 -17.08
N THR A 435 -7.13 -7.02 -17.45
CA THR A 435 -7.56 -6.72 -18.82
C THR A 435 -7.05 -5.34 -19.28
N GLN A 436 -6.50 -5.28 -20.48
CA GLN A 436 -5.98 -4.03 -21.08
C GLN A 436 -6.85 -3.53 -22.25
N ARG A 437 -7.86 -4.32 -22.67
CA ARG A 437 -8.73 -4.03 -23.81
C ARG A 437 -10.15 -3.70 -23.31
N PRO A 438 -10.51 -2.41 -23.18
CA PRO A 438 -11.85 -2.03 -22.77
C PRO A 438 -12.92 -2.67 -23.66
N GLN A 439 -14.00 -3.17 -23.07
CA GLN A 439 -15.13 -3.87 -23.72
C GLN A 439 -14.80 -5.25 -24.30
N HIS A 440 -13.57 -5.73 -24.15
CA HIS A 440 -13.15 -7.09 -24.55
C HIS A 440 -12.68 -7.90 -23.34
N GLU A 441 -13.10 -7.53 -22.13
CA GLU A 441 -12.68 -8.15 -20.87
C GLU A 441 -13.05 -9.64 -20.83
N LEU A 442 -14.26 -10.00 -21.27
CA LEU A 442 -14.67 -11.41 -21.31
C LEU A 442 -13.78 -12.24 -22.24
N GLU A 443 -13.48 -11.75 -23.45
CA GLU A 443 -12.60 -12.45 -24.40
C GLU A 443 -11.19 -12.67 -23.82
N ASP A 444 -10.66 -11.66 -23.12
CA ASP A 444 -9.37 -11.77 -22.42
C ASP A 444 -9.42 -12.88 -21.37
N PHE A 445 -10.47 -12.93 -20.55
CA PHE A 445 -10.63 -13.97 -19.52
C PHE A 445 -10.89 -15.36 -20.08
N GLU A 446 -11.70 -15.50 -21.14
CA GLU A 446 -11.92 -16.76 -21.87
C GLU A 446 -10.58 -17.32 -22.38
N LYS A 447 -9.79 -16.48 -23.04
CA LYS A 447 -8.46 -16.86 -23.51
C LYS A 447 -7.56 -17.29 -22.37
N TRP A 448 -7.54 -16.56 -21.25
CA TRP A 448 -6.64 -16.90 -20.15
C TRP A 448 -7.10 -18.13 -19.36
N THR A 449 -8.41 -18.40 -19.23
CA THR A 449 -8.92 -19.64 -18.60
C THR A 449 -8.50 -20.88 -19.35
N ASP A 450 -8.34 -20.78 -20.68
CA ASP A 450 -7.84 -21.87 -21.52
C ASP A 450 -6.33 -22.11 -21.36
N MET A 451 -5.59 -21.07 -20.93
CA MET A 451 -4.13 -21.08 -20.86
C MET A 451 -3.58 -21.40 -19.46
N LEU A 452 -4.29 -21.01 -18.40
CA LEU A 452 -3.80 -21.04 -17.03
C LEU A 452 -4.81 -21.66 -16.07
N THR A 453 -4.28 -22.34 -15.05
CA THR A 453 -5.08 -22.80 -13.90
C THR A 453 -4.73 -22.02 -12.63
N PRO A 454 -5.70 -21.69 -11.76
CA PRO A 454 -5.41 -21.06 -10.48
C PRO A 454 -4.41 -21.88 -9.66
N GLY A 455 -3.36 -21.23 -9.16
CA GLY A 455 -2.26 -21.86 -8.43
C GLY A 455 -1.16 -22.46 -9.31
N GLN A 456 -1.28 -22.41 -10.65
CA GLN A 456 -0.23 -22.87 -11.56
C GLN A 456 1.09 -22.13 -11.32
N GLY A 457 2.16 -22.88 -11.10
CA GLY A 457 3.49 -22.35 -10.82
C GLY A 457 4.15 -23.05 -9.63
N THR A 458 4.84 -22.28 -8.80
CA THR A 458 5.55 -22.75 -7.59
C THR A 458 5.18 -21.89 -6.38
N ASP A 459 5.62 -22.26 -5.18
CA ASP A 459 5.48 -21.43 -3.98
C ASP A 459 6.23 -20.07 -4.08
N PHE A 460 7.03 -19.83 -5.12
CA PHE A 460 7.69 -18.55 -5.37
C PHE A 460 6.99 -17.68 -6.40
N TYR A 461 6.35 -18.28 -7.40
CA TYR A 461 5.78 -17.56 -8.52
C TYR A 461 4.66 -18.39 -9.14
N ARG A 462 3.44 -17.85 -9.09
CA ARG A 462 2.25 -18.57 -9.53
C ARG A 462 1.09 -17.67 -9.92
N ALA A 463 0.28 -18.18 -10.85
CA ALA A 463 -0.98 -17.58 -11.24
C ALA A 463 -1.97 -17.68 -10.07
N ASN A 464 -2.57 -16.56 -9.68
CA ASN A 464 -3.53 -16.50 -8.59
C ASN A 464 -4.97 -16.39 -9.09
N GLY A 465 -5.23 -15.40 -9.94
CA GLY A 465 -6.58 -14.99 -10.23
C GLY A 465 -6.72 -13.99 -11.37
N ALA A 466 -7.96 -13.59 -11.61
CA ALA A 466 -8.33 -12.48 -12.48
C ALA A 466 -8.40 -11.17 -11.68
N ALA A 467 -8.11 -10.05 -12.34
CA ALA A 467 -8.30 -8.70 -11.82
C ALA A 467 -9.07 -7.87 -12.84
N THR A 468 -10.10 -7.17 -12.37
CA THR A 468 -10.91 -6.29 -13.23
C THR A 468 -10.79 -4.84 -12.78
N PRO A 469 -10.85 -3.89 -13.73
CA PRO A 469 -11.01 -2.47 -13.37
C PRO A 469 -12.34 -2.26 -12.62
N GLY A 470 -12.49 -1.09 -12.00
CA GLY A 470 -13.77 -0.70 -11.38
C GLY A 470 -14.94 -0.71 -12.38
N LEU A 471 -16.16 -0.46 -11.90
CA LEU A 471 -17.39 -0.57 -12.69
C LEU A 471 -17.92 0.81 -13.11
N PRO A 472 -17.75 1.24 -14.38
CA PRO A 472 -18.44 2.42 -14.91
C PRO A 472 -19.96 2.25 -14.91
N ASP A 473 -20.67 3.36 -15.11
CA ASP A 473 -22.14 3.34 -15.23
C ASP A 473 -22.61 2.53 -16.44
N GLY A 474 -23.59 1.65 -16.22
CA GLY A 474 -24.20 0.81 -17.26
C GLY A 474 -23.42 -0.46 -17.63
N MET A 475 -22.33 -0.78 -16.93
CA MET A 475 -21.47 -1.94 -17.23
C MET A 475 -21.85 -3.22 -16.45
N GLU A 476 -22.96 -3.23 -15.71
CA GLU A 476 -23.41 -4.39 -14.90
C GLU A 476 -23.60 -5.66 -15.72
N GLN A 477 -24.10 -5.53 -16.96
CA GLN A 477 -24.32 -6.69 -17.84
C GLN A 477 -22.99 -7.32 -18.26
N GLU A 478 -21.99 -6.50 -18.59
CA GLU A 478 -20.65 -7.00 -18.93
C GLU A 478 -19.96 -7.60 -17.71
N LEU A 479 -20.09 -6.96 -16.53
CA LEU A 479 -19.59 -7.53 -15.28
C LEU A 479 -20.25 -8.88 -14.98
N GLU A 480 -21.57 -9.02 -15.18
CA GLU A 480 -22.28 -10.28 -14.97
C GLU A 480 -21.72 -11.39 -15.86
N ARG A 481 -21.47 -11.10 -17.14
CA ARG A 481 -20.90 -12.08 -18.09
C ARG A 481 -19.52 -12.52 -17.65
N VAL A 482 -18.65 -11.58 -17.26
CA VAL A 482 -17.30 -11.88 -16.75
C VAL A 482 -17.36 -12.71 -15.47
N VAL A 483 -18.18 -12.30 -14.49
CA VAL A 483 -18.28 -13.00 -13.20
C VAL A 483 -18.83 -14.42 -13.38
N ARG A 484 -19.83 -14.62 -14.24
CA ARG A 484 -20.33 -15.97 -14.57
C ARG A 484 -19.21 -16.85 -15.11
N HIS A 485 -18.46 -16.36 -16.10
CA HIS A 485 -17.33 -17.09 -16.68
C HIS A 485 -16.29 -17.48 -15.62
N LEU A 486 -15.87 -16.53 -14.78
CA LEU A 486 -14.87 -16.78 -13.74
C LEU A 486 -15.37 -17.77 -12.67
N VAL A 487 -16.64 -17.68 -12.28
CA VAL A 487 -17.24 -18.57 -11.28
C VAL A 487 -17.44 -19.98 -11.83
N GLU A 488 -17.87 -20.13 -13.09
CA GLU A 488 -17.98 -21.41 -13.80
C GLU A 488 -16.64 -22.15 -13.85
N HIS A 489 -15.55 -21.41 -14.08
CA HIS A 489 -14.19 -21.94 -14.11
C HIS A 489 -13.50 -21.99 -12.75
N ARG A 490 -14.21 -21.61 -11.67
CA ARG A 490 -13.67 -21.57 -10.29
C ARG A 490 -12.39 -20.74 -10.19
N TRP A 491 -12.28 -19.67 -10.97
CA TRP A 491 -11.11 -18.80 -10.99
C TRP A 491 -11.24 -17.69 -9.94
N PRO A 492 -10.33 -17.61 -8.94
CA PRO A 492 -10.32 -16.49 -8.00
C PRO A 492 -10.25 -15.14 -8.72
N PHE A 493 -10.93 -14.13 -8.19
CA PHE A 493 -10.96 -12.82 -8.83
C PHE A 493 -11.00 -11.65 -7.83
N ARG A 494 -10.44 -10.52 -8.25
CA ARG A 494 -10.42 -9.26 -7.48
C ARG A 494 -10.98 -8.10 -8.29
N LEU A 495 -11.60 -7.15 -7.60
CA LEU A 495 -12.14 -5.94 -8.21
C LEU A 495 -11.67 -4.70 -7.47
N HIS A 496 -11.23 -3.70 -8.23
CA HIS A 496 -10.99 -2.37 -7.72
C HIS A 496 -12.31 -1.70 -7.32
N ALA A 497 -12.53 -1.45 -6.03
CA ALA A 497 -13.78 -0.86 -5.54
C ALA A 497 -13.54 0.07 -4.34
N THR A 498 -13.27 1.34 -4.63
CA THR A 498 -13.03 2.37 -3.60
C THR A 498 -14.31 2.79 -2.86
N TYR A 499 -15.41 2.97 -3.59
CA TYR A 499 -16.63 3.60 -3.08
C TYR A 499 -17.80 2.63 -2.91
N ASN A 500 -18.61 2.86 -1.90
CA ASN A 500 -19.78 2.06 -1.54
C ASN A 500 -20.81 1.93 -2.68
N GLU A 501 -20.97 2.96 -3.50
CA GLU A 501 -21.90 3.00 -4.62
C GLU A 501 -21.53 1.94 -5.66
N SER A 502 -20.23 1.87 -6.02
CA SER A 502 -19.71 0.84 -6.92
C SER A 502 -19.78 -0.55 -6.26
N ILE A 503 -19.42 -0.66 -4.99
CA ILE A 503 -19.49 -1.94 -4.24
C ILE A 503 -20.92 -2.47 -4.21
N SER A 504 -21.92 -1.62 -3.97
CA SER A 504 -23.33 -2.01 -3.92
C SER A 504 -23.78 -2.64 -5.25
N ARG A 505 -23.44 -1.99 -6.37
CA ARG A 505 -23.76 -2.44 -7.72
C ARG A 505 -23.04 -3.74 -8.09
N MET A 506 -21.76 -3.87 -7.74
CA MET A 506 -21.00 -5.10 -7.95
C MET A 506 -21.59 -6.26 -7.14
N LEU A 507 -21.97 -6.03 -5.88
CA LEU A 507 -22.62 -7.04 -5.04
C LEU A 507 -24.00 -7.45 -5.57
N ASP A 508 -24.77 -6.54 -6.16
CA ASP A 508 -26.05 -6.89 -6.80
C ASP A 508 -25.84 -7.91 -7.93
N VAL A 509 -24.78 -7.72 -8.74
CA VAL A 509 -24.37 -8.69 -9.76
C VAL A 509 -23.91 -10.00 -9.13
N PHE A 510 -23.10 -9.96 -8.07
CA PHE A 510 -22.57 -11.18 -7.43
C PHE A 510 -23.68 -12.00 -6.77
N GLU A 511 -24.62 -11.36 -6.08
CA GLU A 511 -25.80 -12.04 -5.52
C GLU A 511 -26.66 -12.66 -6.62
N LYS A 512 -26.79 -12.00 -7.78
CA LYS A 512 -27.47 -12.57 -8.93
C LYS A 512 -26.76 -13.81 -9.45
N VAL A 513 -25.45 -13.73 -9.71
CA VAL A 513 -24.69 -14.89 -10.20
C VAL A 513 -24.66 -16.01 -9.16
N ASN A 514 -24.47 -15.71 -7.88
CA ASN A 514 -24.40 -16.71 -6.81
C ASN A 514 -25.71 -17.49 -6.61
N ARG A 515 -26.87 -16.90 -6.95
CA ARG A 515 -28.15 -17.65 -6.97
C ARG A 515 -28.18 -18.73 -8.03
N ASP A 516 -27.54 -18.50 -9.17
CA ASP A 516 -27.53 -19.42 -10.31
C ASP A 516 -26.33 -20.39 -10.26
N ILE A 517 -25.16 -19.87 -9.89
CA ILE A 517 -23.87 -20.55 -9.85
C ILE A 517 -23.20 -20.23 -8.50
N PRO A 518 -23.41 -21.06 -7.46
CA PRO A 518 -22.93 -20.77 -6.12
C PRO A 518 -21.41 -20.60 -6.04
N PHE A 519 -20.96 -19.53 -5.36
CA PHE A 519 -19.56 -19.22 -5.16
C PHE A 519 -18.87 -20.26 -4.28
N SER A 520 -19.56 -20.85 -3.29
CA SER A 520 -19.17 -22.09 -2.59
C SER A 520 -17.67 -22.24 -2.30
N GLY A 521 -17.07 -21.27 -1.60
CA GLY A 521 -15.65 -21.29 -1.24
C GLY A 521 -14.67 -20.81 -2.32
N LEU A 522 -15.15 -20.24 -3.42
CA LEU A 522 -14.32 -19.50 -4.38
C LEU A 522 -13.86 -18.20 -3.72
N HIS A 523 -12.55 -17.95 -3.68
CA HIS A 523 -12.05 -16.68 -3.16
C HIS A 523 -12.25 -15.56 -4.19
N TRP A 524 -13.00 -14.56 -3.78
CA TRP A 524 -13.15 -13.30 -4.50
C TRP A 524 -13.02 -12.14 -3.50
N LEU A 525 -12.66 -10.96 -3.97
CA LEU A 525 -12.42 -9.83 -3.08
C LEU A 525 -12.61 -8.44 -3.72
N PHE A 526 -12.86 -7.46 -2.85
CA PHE A 526 -12.73 -6.05 -3.19
C PHE A 526 -11.40 -5.49 -2.71
N ASP A 527 -10.80 -4.64 -3.54
CA ASP A 527 -9.68 -3.79 -3.20
C ASP A 527 -10.15 -2.40 -2.74
N HIS A 528 -9.42 -1.82 -1.80
CA HIS A 528 -9.64 -0.50 -1.18
C HIS A 528 -10.81 -0.48 -0.19
N ALA A 529 -12.04 -0.53 -0.68
CA ALA A 529 -13.27 -0.50 0.12
C ALA A 529 -13.33 0.64 1.16
N GLU A 530 -12.89 1.84 0.79
CA GLU A 530 -12.70 2.96 1.71
C GLU A 530 -14.00 3.46 2.34
N THR A 531 -15.08 3.52 1.55
CA THR A 531 -16.37 4.03 2.04
C THR A 531 -17.42 2.94 2.24
N ILE A 532 -17.01 1.66 2.21
CA ILE A 532 -17.94 0.53 2.32
C ILE A 532 -18.82 0.63 3.57
N THR A 533 -20.12 0.42 3.41
CA THR A 533 -21.08 0.42 4.52
C THR A 533 -21.13 -0.94 5.23
N GLU A 534 -21.56 -0.95 6.50
CA GLU A 534 -21.77 -2.19 7.28
C GLU A 534 -22.66 -3.19 6.55
N ARG A 535 -23.75 -2.72 5.93
CA ARG A 535 -24.61 -3.56 5.09
C ARG A 535 -23.83 -4.28 3.99
N ASN A 536 -22.92 -3.61 3.31
CA ASN A 536 -22.13 -4.23 2.25
C ASN A 536 -21.00 -5.11 2.79
N ILE A 537 -20.46 -4.82 3.99
CA ILE A 537 -19.57 -5.75 4.71
C ILE A 537 -20.31 -7.07 5.00
N ASP A 538 -21.56 -7.01 5.47
CA ASP A 538 -22.38 -8.19 5.73
C ASP A 538 -22.67 -9.00 4.46
N ARG A 539 -22.93 -8.31 3.34
CA ARG A 539 -23.12 -8.95 2.02
C ARG A 539 -21.84 -9.65 1.54
N VAL A 540 -20.68 -9.01 1.68
CA VAL A 540 -19.37 -9.63 1.38
C VAL A 540 -19.19 -10.91 2.20
N LYS A 541 -19.46 -10.85 3.51
CA LYS A 541 -19.41 -12.02 4.40
C LYS A 541 -20.37 -13.12 3.95
N ALA A 542 -21.62 -12.78 3.67
CA ALA A 542 -22.66 -13.74 3.29
C ALA A 542 -22.33 -14.51 2.00
N LEU A 543 -21.60 -13.86 1.09
CA LEU A 543 -21.13 -14.42 -0.18
C LEU A 543 -19.72 -15.06 -0.07
N GLY A 544 -19.10 -15.08 1.11
CA GLY A 544 -17.79 -15.67 1.34
C GLY A 544 -16.60 -14.91 0.72
N GLY A 545 -16.75 -13.60 0.47
CA GLY A 545 -15.69 -12.75 -0.08
C GLY A 545 -14.75 -12.19 0.99
N GLY A 546 -13.65 -11.57 0.52
CA GLY A 546 -12.69 -10.84 1.36
C GLY A 546 -12.52 -9.38 0.95
N ILE A 547 -11.78 -8.61 1.76
CA ILE A 547 -11.46 -7.21 1.48
C ILE A 547 -9.95 -6.97 1.69
N ALA A 548 -9.27 -6.55 0.63
CA ALA A 548 -7.88 -6.10 0.73
C ALA A 548 -7.85 -4.57 0.83
N VAL A 549 -7.32 -4.05 1.94
CA VAL A 549 -7.26 -2.61 2.24
C VAL A 549 -5.85 -2.10 2.00
N GLN A 550 -5.72 -1.03 1.22
CA GLN A 550 -4.43 -0.41 0.94
C GLN A 550 -4.33 0.95 1.64
N HIS A 551 -3.14 1.27 2.14
CA HIS A 551 -2.91 2.45 2.99
C HIS A 551 -2.88 3.79 2.22
N ARG A 552 -3.59 3.89 1.10
CA ARG A 552 -3.77 5.12 0.32
C ARG A 552 -4.26 6.28 1.18
N MET A 553 -5.15 6.00 2.12
CA MET A 553 -5.68 6.97 3.06
C MET A 553 -4.64 7.55 4.03
N ALA A 554 -3.49 6.89 4.21
CA ALA A 554 -2.35 7.51 4.91
C ALA A 554 -1.81 8.74 4.16
N PHE A 555 -1.97 8.80 2.83
CA PHE A 555 -1.51 9.92 1.98
C PHE A 555 -2.63 10.87 1.58
N GLN A 556 -3.89 10.41 1.62
CA GLN A 556 -5.04 11.17 1.10
C GLN A 556 -6.04 11.58 2.19
N GLY A 557 -5.75 11.29 3.46
CA GLY A 557 -6.66 11.59 4.56
C GLY A 557 -7.03 13.06 4.64
N GLU A 558 -6.07 13.97 4.48
CA GLU A 558 -6.30 15.42 4.47
C GLU A 558 -7.26 15.83 3.35
N TYR A 559 -7.04 15.36 2.12
CA TYR A 559 -7.92 15.63 0.98
C TYR A 559 -9.31 15.02 1.17
N TYR A 560 -9.39 13.86 1.80
CA TYR A 560 -10.66 13.22 2.11
C TYR A 560 -11.42 14.03 3.19
N ALA A 561 -10.72 14.55 4.20
CA ALA A 561 -11.29 15.41 5.22
C ALA A 561 -11.83 16.71 4.63
N GLU A 562 -11.07 17.34 3.73
CA GLU A 562 -11.51 18.54 2.99
C GLU A 562 -12.78 18.26 2.19
N ARG A 563 -12.86 17.09 1.56
CA ARG A 563 -13.99 16.73 0.68
C ARG A 563 -15.25 16.30 1.41
N TYR A 564 -15.11 15.42 2.40
CA TYR A 564 -16.24 14.72 3.04
C TYR A 564 -16.40 15.04 4.53
N GLY A 565 -15.53 15.89 5.08
CA GLY A 565 -15.51 16.24 6.49
C GLY A 565 -14.75 15.23 7.35
N ILE A 566 -14.25 15.70 8.49
CA ILE A 566 -13.43 14.90 9.42
C ILE A 566 -14.20 13.71 10.02
N GLU A 567 -15.53 13.80 10.16
CA GLU A 567 -16.34 12.69 10.68
C GLU A 567 -16.37 11.49 9.73
N ALA A 568 -16.37 11.72 8.42
CA ALA A 568 -16.31 10.66 7.43
C ALA A 568 -14.94 9.94 7.47
N VAL A 569 -13.86 10.69 7.64
CA VAL A 569 -12.48 10.17 7.73
C VAL A 569 -12.33 9.15 8.87
N LYS A 570 -13.00 9.38 10.01
CA LYS A 570 -12.92 8.49 11.18
C LYS A 570 -13.34 7.07 10.90
N GLN A 571 -14.14 6.84 9.86
CA GLN A 571 -14.72 5.54 9.52
C GLN A 571 -14.15 4.97 8.21
N THR A 572 -13.09 5.56 7.65
CA THR A 572 -12.62 5.23 6.29
C THR A 572 -11.12 4.90 6.23
N PRO A 573 -10.75 3.67 5.81
CA PRO A 573 -11.59 2.48 5.64
C PRO A 573 -12.04 1.89 6.99
N PRO A 574 -13.24 1.29 7.10
CA PRO A 574 -13.78 0.78 8.36
C PRO A 574 -13.19 -0.60 8.74
N VAL A 575 -11.86 -0.72 8.84
CA VAL A 575 -11.13 -1.98 9.08
C VAL A 575 -11.63 -2.70 10.33
N ALA A 576 -11.83 -1.97 11.44
CA ALA A 576 -12.34 -2.54 12.68
C ALA A 576 -13.69 -3.25 12.50
N LYS A 577 -14.60 -2.66 11.71
CA LYS A 577 -15.91 -3.23 11.43
C LYS A 577 -15.82 -4.44 10.51
N MET A 578 -14.94 -4.41 9.51
CA MET A 578 -14.68 -5.56 8.64
C MET A 578 -14.22 -6.79 9.45
N LEU A 579 -13.31 -6.58 10.42
CA LEU A 579 -12.84 -7.63 11.32
C LEU A 579 -13.92 -8.11 12.28
N ALA A 580 -14.70 -7.19 12.88
CA ALA A 580 -15.80 -7.53 13.78
C ALA A 580 -16.88 -8.36 13.06
N ALA A 581 -17.13 -8.08 11.78
CA ALA A 581 -18.01 -8.87 10.95
C ALA A 581 -17.43 -10.26 10.64
N GLY A 582 -16.12 -10.49 10.79
CA GLY A 582 -15.46 -11.76 10.46
C GLY A 582 -15.23 -11.95 8.95
N VAL A 583 -15.17 -10.85 8.19
CA VAL A 583 -14.73 -10.87 6.79
C VAL A 583 -13.20 -11.08 6.76
N PRO A 584 -12.66 -11.91 5.86
CA PRO A 584 -11.23 -11.96 5.62
C PRO A 584 -10.69 -10.59 5.20
N VAL A 585 -9.73 -10.06 5.95
CA VAL A 585 -9.08 -8.77 5.66
C VAL A 585 -7.58 -8.97 5.49
N GLY A 586 -7.03 -8.33 4.46
CA GLY A 586 -5.60 -8.28 4.17
C GLY A 586 -5.18 -6.84 3.94
N LEU A 587 -3.93 -6.52 4.24
CA LEU A 587 -3.41 -5.17 4.10
C LEU A 587 -2.36 -5.12 2.98
N GLY A 588 -2.28 -3.99 2.30
CA GLY A 588 -1.36 -3.82 1.18
C GLY A 588 -1.01 -2.37 0.86
N THR A 589 -0.24 -2.18 -0.20
CA THR A 589 0.27 -0.85 -0.58
C THR A 589 -0.43 -0.23 -1.77
N ASP A 590 -0.79 -1.02 -2.79
CA ASP A 590 -1.15 -0.55 -4.14
C ASP A 590 -0.05 0.37 -4.75
N ALA A 591 1.19 0.18 -4.27
CA ALA A 591 2.34 0.92 -4.74
C ALA A 591 2.70 0.53 -6.19
N THR A 592 3.45 1.35 -6.94
CA THR A 592 4.22 2.53 -6.51
C THR A 592 3.55 3.86 -6.83
N ARG A 593 2.44 3.86 -7.56
CA ARG A 593 1.82 5.09 -8.05
C ARG A 593 0.88 5.72 -7.03
N VAL A 594 0.11 4.92 -6.28
CA VAL A 594 -1.00 5.44 -5.44
C VAL A 594 -0.54 5.83 -4.04
N ALA A 595 0.48 5.13 -3.56
CA ALA A 595 1.01 5.18 -2.21
C ALA A 595 2.44 4.60 -2.21
N SER A 596 3.12 4.71 -1.07
CA SER A 596 4.47 4.19 -0.92
C SER A 596 4.47 2.66 -0.88
N TYR A 597 5.52 2.02 -1.37
CA TYR A 597 5.73 0.57 -1.17
C TYR A 597 6.22 0.22 0.25
N ASN A 598 6.40 1.21 1.14
CA ASN A 598 6.88 0.98 2.50
C ASN A 598 5.76 0.45 3.42
N PRO A 599 5.79 -0.84 3.82
CA PRO A 599 4.74 -1.44 4.66
C PRO A 599 4.70 -0.83 6.07
N TRP A 600 5.81 -0.29 6.56
CA TRP A 600 5.86 0.34 7.87
C TRP A 600 5.09 1.65 7.92
N THR A 601 4.90 2.33 6.78
CA THR A 601 3.97 3.46 6.68
C THR A 601 2.52 3.00 6.82
N ALA A 602 2.17 1.85 6.26
CA ALA A 602 0.85 1.26 6.41
C ALA A 602 0.58 0.80 7.86
N LEU A 603 1.56 0.14 8.49
CA LEU A 603 1.47 -0.28 9.89
C LEU A 603 1.38 0.93 10.84
N TYR A 604 2.15 1.98 10.58
CA TYR A 604 2.03 3.25 11.30
C TYR A 604 0.62 3.82 11.20
N TRP A 605 0.09 3.95 9.98
CA TRP A 605 -1.24 4.51 9.74
C TRP A 605 -2.33 3.74 10.48
N LEU A 606 -2.29 2.41 10.43
CA LEU A 606 -3.31 1.56 11.05
C LEU A 606 -3.23 1.56 12.59
N VAL A 607 -2.03 1.65 13.17
CA VAL A 607 -1.80 1.65 14.64
C VAL A 607 -2.03 3.03 15.25
N SER A 608 -1.54 4.09 14.62
CA SER A 608 -1.68 5.47 15.12
C SER A 608 -3.02 6.11 14.73
N GLY A 609 -3.62 5.63 13.63
CA GLY A 609 -4.76 6.29 13.01
C GLY A 609 -4.40 7.64 12.41
N ARG A 610 -3.15 7.86 11.98
CA ARG A 610 -2.67 9.15 11.44
C ARG A 610 -2.22 9.06 9.99
N THR A 611 -2.41 10.15 9.25
CA THR A 611 -1.82 10.35 7.94
C THR A 611 -0.30 10.53 8.04
N VAL A 612 0.41 10.41 6.92
CA VAL A 612 1.85 10.71 6.86
C VAL A 612 2.16 12.18 7.19
N GLY A 613 1.18 13.07 6.97
CA GLY A 613 1.24 14.49 7.33
C GLY A 613 0.87 14.81 8.78
N GLY A 614 0.57 13.78 9.59
CA GLY A 614 0.30 13.88 11.02
C GLY A 614 -1.15 14.15 11.41
N MET A 615 -2.08 14.22 10.45
CA MET A 615 -3.50 14.42 10.74
C MET A 615 -4.09 13.17 11.41
N GLN A 616 -4.77 13.34 12.54
CA GLN A 616 -5.50 12.25 13.19
C GLN A 616 -6.76 11.93 12.38
N MET A 617 -6.81 10.70 11.86
CA MET A 617 -7.96 10.15 11.16
C MET A 617 -8.90 9.42 12.11
N TYR A 618 -8.39 8.42 12.84
CA TYR A 618 -9.22 7.49 13.61
C TYR A 618 -9.32 7.91 15.08
N ASP A 619 -10.45 7.56 15.69
CA ASP A 619 -10.55 7.49 17.15
C ASP A 619 -9.89 6.20 17.67
N GLU A 620 -9.85 6.01 18.99
CA GLU A 620 -9.26 4.82 19.60
C GLU A 620 -9.92 3.50 19.14
N ASN A 621 -11.21 3.54 18.77
CA ASN A 621 -11.97 2.34 18.39
C ASN A 621 -11.66 1.84 16.98
N ASN A 622 -11.21 2.72 16.08
CA ASN A 622 -10.85 2.37 14.71
C ASN A 622 -9.34 2.20 14.48
N ARG A 623 -8.53 2.33 15.55
CA ARG A 623 -7.10 1.99 15.54
C ARG A 623 -6.89 0.51 15.84
N MET A 624 -5.92 -0.12 15.18
CA MET A 624 -5.60 -1.53 15.41
C MET A 624 -4.46 -1.68 16.41
N SER A 625 -4.51 -2.74 17.21
CA SER A 625 -3.34 -3.18 17.96
C SER A 625 -2.22 -3.62 17.00
N ARG A 626 -0.99 -3.59 17.49
CA ARG A 626 0.19 -4.00 16.72
C ARG A 626 0.11 -5.45 16.25
N ASP A 627 -0.35 -6.35 17.12
CA ASP A 627 -0.55 -7.76 16.77
C ASP A 627 -1.55 -7.95 15.64
N VAL A 628 -2.70 -7.25 15.70
CA VAL A 628 -3.72 -7.32 14.65
C VAL A 628 -3.17 -6.72 13.35
N ALA A 629 -2.56 -5.54 13.41
CA ALA A 629 -1.99 -4.89 12.22
C ALA A 629 -0.93 -5.77 11.54
N LEU A 630 -0.09 -6.45 12.32
CA LEU A 630 0.91 -7.40 11.81
C LEU A 630 0.26 -8.67 11.25
N GLU A 631 -0.75 -9.23 11.90
CA GLU A 631 -1.49 -10.39 11.39
C GLU A 631 -2.12 -10.10 10.02
N LEU A 632 -2.72 -8.91 9.85
CA LEU A 632 -3.30 -8.49 8.58
C LEU A 632 -2.26 -8.37 7.45
N TRP A 633 -1.04 -7.96 7.77
CA TRP A 633 0.09 -7.86 6.84
C TRP A 633 0.82 -9.17 6.58
N THR A 634 0.42 -10.27 7.22
CA THR A 634 1.12 -11.57 7.13
C THR A 634 0.13 -12.68 6.79
N ALA A 635 -0.45 -13.33 7.80
CA ALA A 635 -1.40 -14.42 7.66
C ALA A 635 -2.74 -13.97 7.06
N GLY A 636 -3.21 -12.76 7.39
CA GLY A 636 -4.42 -12.17 6.81
C GLY A 636 -4.29 -11.98 5.29
N SER A 637 -3.21 -11.33 4.85
CA SER A 637 -2.87 -11.20 3.43
C SER A 637 -2.68 -12.53 2.69
N ALA A 638 -2.31 -13.63 3.37
CA ALA A 638 -2.17 -14.94 2.71
C ALA A 638 -3.52 -15.49 2.23
N TRP A 639 -4.64 -14.94 2.72
CA TRP A 639 -5.96 -15.31 2.27
C TRP A 639 -6.21 -14.99 0.79
N PHE A 640 -5.72 -13.83 0.37
CA PHE A 640 -5.93 -13.22 -0.94
C PHE A 640 -5.14 -13.91 -2.06
N SER A 641 -4.26 -14.84 -1.69
CA SER A 641 -3.53 -15.71 -2.59
C SER A 641 -3.87 -17.20 -2.44
N ASN A 642 -4.90 -17.59 -1.67
CA ASN A 642 -5.20 -19.00 -1.40
C ASN A 642 -4.01 -19.75 -0.72
N GLU A 643 -3.28 -19.09 0.17
CA GLU A 643 -2.09 -19.62 0.87
C GLU A 643 -2.24 -19.64 2.39
N GLN A 644 -3.48 -19.54 2.90
CA GLN A 644 -3.77 -19.69 4.32
C GLN A 644 -3.18 -21.01 4.83
N GLY A 645 -2.49 -20.95 5.97
CA GLY A 645 -1.84 -22.12 6.57
C GLY A 645 -0.56 -22.59 5.87
N LYS A 646 -0.18 -22.00 4.73
CA LYS A 646 1.13 -22.24 4.07
C LYS A 646 2.19 -21.22 4.47
N LYS A 647 1.80 -19.96 4.68
CA LYS A 647 2.69 -18.85 5.06
C LYS A 647 1.98 -17.83 5.95
N GLY A 648 2.77 -16.89 6.49
CA GLY A 648 2.29 -15.77 7.29
C GLY A 648 2.38 -15.99 8.80
N ARG A 649 2.88 -17.15 9.26
CA ARG A 649 3.23 -17.40 10.67
C ARG A 649 4.58 -18.12 10.75
N ILE A 650 5.30 -17.96 11.85
CA ILE A 650 6.48 -18.78 12.17
C ILE A 650 5.99 -20.04 12.90
N GLN A 651 5.47 -20.99 12.12
CA GLN A 651 4.83 -22.20 12.62
C GLN A 651 5.33 -23.41 11.83
N ALA A 652 5.55 -24.53 12.52
CA ALA A 652 6.07 -25.75 11.91
C ALA A 652 5.26 -26.17 10.67
N GLY A 653 5.95 -26.48 9.58
CA GLY A 653 5.38 -26.87 8.29
C GLY A 653 5.08 -25.71 7.35
N GLN A 654 4.99 -24.46 7.83
CA GLN A 654 4.85 -23.28 6.97
C GLN A 654 6.15 -22.93 6.26
N LEU A 655 6.04 -22.17 5.16
CA LEU A 655 7.18 -21.63 4.42
C LEU A 655 8.04 -20.75 5.33
N ALA A 656 9.36 -20.92 5.25
CA ALA A 656 10.35 -20.25 6.08
C ALA A 656 10.63 -18.83 5.57
N ASP A 657 9.65 -17.95 5.79
CA ASP A 657 9.73 -16.54 5.48
C ASP A 657 9.61 -15.73 6.78
N LEU A 658 10.70 -15.05 7.17
CA LEU A 658 10.78 -14.26 8.40
C LEU A 658 11.72 -13.07 8.23
N VAL A 659 11.58 -12.09 9.12
CA VAL A 659 12.43 -10.90 9.12
C VAL A 659 12.88 -10.56 10.53
N VAL A 660 14.11 -10.06 10.62
CA VAL A 660 14.75 -9.59 11.86
C VAL A 660 14.78 -8.09 11.80
N LEU A 661 14.14 -7.42 12.77
CA LEU A 661 13.85 -5.99 12.70
C LEU A 661 14.99 -5.14 13.25
N SER A 662 15.18 -3.94 12.70
CA SER A 662 16.14 -2.94 13.18
C SER A 662 15.76 -2.37 14.55
N GLN A 663 14.47 -2.37 14.87
CA GLN A 663 13.89 -1.92 16.13
C GLN A 663 12.71 -2.81 16.49
N ASP A 664 12.36 -2.86 17.78
CA ASP A 664 11.24 -3.67 18.24
C ASP A 664 9.89 -3.01 17.89
N TYR A 665 9.22 -3.57 16.88
CA TYR A 665 7.91 -3.10 16.44
C TYR A 665 6.89 -3.04 17.58
N PHE A 666 7.01 -3.81 18.65
CA PHE A 666 5.99 -3.86 19.70
C PHE A 666 6.18 -2.81 20.80
N SER A 667 7.36 -2.18 20.90
CA SER A 667 7.67 -1.23 21.98
C SER A 667 8.08 0.17 21.51
N VAL A 668 8.51 0.36 20.25
CA VAL A 668 8.88 1.70 19.75
C VAL A 668 7.69 2.68 19.82
N PRO A 669 7.90 4.00 19.96
CA PRO A 669 6.84 4.98 19.77
C PRO A 669 6.16 4.85 18.40
N GLU A 670 4.86 5.17 18.30
CA GLU A 670 4.09 5.00 17.07
C GLU A 670 4.76 5.67 15.86
N GLU A 671 5.21 6.92 16.02
CA GLU A 671 5.87 7.67 14.95
C GLU A 671 7.14 6.97 14.42
N ALA A 672 7.87 6.26 15.30
CA ALA A 672 9.09 5.56 14.95
C ALA A 672 8.83 4.27 14.14
N ILE A 673 7.57 3.79 14.07
CA ILE A 673 7.21 2.63 13.25
C ILE A 673 7.65 2.83 11.79
N LYS A 674 7.46 4.04 11.23
CA LYS A 674 7.80 4.36 9.82
C LYS A 674 9.26 4.10 9.46
N GLY A 675 10.15 4.18 10.46
CA GLY A 675 11.60 3.99 10.30
C GLY A 675 12.11 2.58 10.60
N ILE A 676 11.21 1.61 10.85
CA ILE A 676 11.61 0.21 11.00
C ILE A 676 12.08 -0.33 9.65
N GLU A 677 13.12 -1.16 9.70
CA GLU A 677 13.67 -1.87 8.56
C GLU A 677 13.95 -3.32 8.98
N SER A 678 14.16 -4.20 8.01
CA SER A 678 14.75 -5.50 8.26
C SER A 678 16.27 -5.41 8.24
N VAL A 679 16.93 -5.90 9.28
CA VAL A 679 18.39 -6.09 9.31
C VAL A 679 18.81 -7.46 8.77
N MET A 680 17.89 -8.41 8.68
CA MET A 680 18.05 -9.69 7.99
C MET A 680 16.68 -10.22 7.53
N THR A 681 16.54 -10.51 6.24
CA THR A 681 15.33 -11.10 5.65
C THR A 681 15.62 -12.48 5.13
N VAL A 682 14.80 -13.44 5.55
CA VAL A 682 14.86 -14.85 5.15
C VAL A 682 13.64 -15.16 4.30
N VAL A 683 13.86 -15.74 3.13
CA VAL A 683 12.82 -16.24 2.23
C VAL A 683 13.22 -17.64 1.79
N ASP A 684 12.29 -18.59 1.87
CA ASP A 684 12.57 -20.00 1.54
C ASP A 684 13.75 -20.57 2.34
N GLY A 685 13.87 -20.13 3.60
CA GLY A 685 14.95 -20.51 4.49
C GLY A 685 16.34 -20.00 4.10
N LYS A 686 16.43 -19.05 3.16
CA LYS A 686 17.70 -18.44 2.72
C LYS A 686 17.72 -16.97 3.09
N VAL A 687 18.88 -16.49 3.55
CA VAL A 687 19.12 -15.06 3.78
C VAL A 687 19.19 -14.35 2.41
N VAL A 688 18.18 -13.55 2.09
CA VAL A 688 18.08 -12.78 0.84
C VAL A 688 18.44 -11.30 1.01
N TYR A 689 18.48 -10.83 2.25
CA TYR A 689 18.96 -9.51 2.62
C TYR A 689 19.58 -9.57 4.01
N ALA A 690 20.71 -8.89 4.21
CA ALA A 690 21.27 -8.66 5.53
C ALA A 690 22.10 -7.37 5.54
N THR A 691 22.18 -6.73 6.69
CA THR A 691 22.99 -5.52 6.92
C THR A 691 23.47 -5.43 8.37
N GLY A 692 24.28 -4.42 8.69
CA GLY A 692 24.84 -4.22 10.02
C GLY A 692 25.64 -5.43 10.49
N ALA A 693 25.33 -5.92 11.69
CA ALA A 693 25.98 -7.09 12.28
C ALA A 693 25.77 -8.39 11.47
N PHE A 694 24.77 -8.45 10.58
CA PHE A 694 24.45 -9.61 9.76
C PHE A 694 25.05 -9.53 8.35
N THR A 695 25.80 -8.46 8.01
CA THR A 695 26.41 -8.27 6.69
C THR A 695 27.19 -9.49 6.16
N PRO A 696 27.93 -10.28 6.97
CA PRO A 696 28.60 -11.49 6.48
C PRO A 696 27.65 -12.57 5.90
N LEU A 697 26.35 -12.51 6.21
CA LEU A 697 25.30 -13.40 5.69
C LEU A 697 24.62 -12.84 4.43
N ALA A 698 24.91 -11.59 4.05
CA ALA A 698 24.24 -10.93 2.94
C ALA A 698 24.58 -11.61 1.60
N PRO A 699 23.61 -11.75 0.68
CA PRO A 699 23.93 -12.15 -0.68
C PRO A 699 24.79 -11.10 -1.38
N PRO A 700 25.48 -11.46 -2.47
CA PRO A 700 26.29 -10.53 -3.24
C PRO A 700 25.55 -9.26 -3.63
N ALA A 701 26.25 -8.12 -3.58
CA ALA A 701 25.70 -6.84 -4.01
C ALA A 701 25.28 -6.90 -5.48
N ILE A 702 24.16 -6.26 -5.79
CA ILE A 702 23.63 -6.15 -7.14
C ILE A 702 24.09 -4.79 -7.67
N PRO A 703 24.82 -4.72 -8.79
CA PRO A 703 25.16 -3.43 -9.39
C PRO A 703 23.88 -2.70 -9.78
N VAL A 704 23.83 -1.38 -9.59
CA VAL A 704 22.70 -0.58 -10.05
C VAL A 704 22.95 -0.21 -11.50
N LEU A 705 22.01 -0.54 -12.39
CA LEU A 705 22.10 -0.22 -13.82
C LEU A 705 20.85 0.54 -14.28
N PRO A 706 21.00 1.60 -15.08
CA PRO A 706 22.26 2.21 -15.52
C PRO A 706 22.97 3.00 -14.39
N ASP A 707 24.21 3.41 -14.62
CA ASP A 707 25.07 4.13 -13.66
C ASP A 707 24.54 5.53 -13.28
N TRP A 708 23.71 6.12 -14.14
CA TRP A 708 22.99 7.36 -13.85
C TRP A 708 21.65 7.16 -13.12
N SER A 709 21.26 5.92 -12.79
CA SER A 709 20.01 5.63 -12.08
C SER A 709 19.90 6.42 -10.76
N PRO A 710 18.70 6.94 -10.40
CA PRO A 710 18.49 7.57 -9.10
C PRO A 710 18.87 6.68 -7.92
N VAL A 711 18.73 5.36 -8.06
CA VAL A 711 19.03 4.36 -7.02
C VAL A 711 20.50 4.36 -6.60
N VAL A 712 21.41 4.89 -7.44
CA VAL A 712 22.84 5.01 -7.10
C VAL A 712 23.08 5.99 -5.95
N SER A 713 22.35 7.10 -5.92
CA SER A 713 22.52 8.16 -4.90
C SER A 713 21.43 8.15 -3.84
N VAL A 714 20.22 7.77 -4.21
CA VAL A 714 19.04 7.75 -3.33
C VAL A 714 18.42 6.35 -3.42
N PRO A 715 18.95 5.38 -2.66
CA PRO A 715 18.50 4.00 -2.74
C PRO A 715 17.16 3.84 -2.01
N GLY A 716 16.06 3.93 -2.76
CA GLY A 716 14.73 3.60 -2.28
C GLY A 716 14.11 4.65 -1.36
N HIS A 717 13.39 4.18 -0.33
CA HIS A 717 12.68 5.05 0.61
C HIS A 717 13.66 5.91 1.40
N TYR A 718 13.31 7.19 1.63
CA TYR A 718 14.19 8.13 2.32
C TYR A 718 14.53 7.66 3.74
N ARG A 719 15.79 7.88 4.15
CA ARG A 719 16.27 7.58 5.51
C ARG A 719 16.79 8.88 6.12
N SER A 720 16.12 9.37 7.16
CA SER A 720 16.50 10.61 7.87
C SER A 720 17.91 10.53 8.49
N ALA A 721 18.43 9.32 8.69
CA ALA A 721 19.83 8.99 8.90
C ALA A 721 20.06 7.53 8.47
N PRO A 722 21.28 7.09 8.10
CA PRO A 722 21.58 5.66 8.09
C PRO A 722 21.18 5.10 9.47
N PRO A 723 20.51 3.94 9.58
CA PRO A 723 20.25 3.36 10.89
C PRO A 723 21.58 3.35 11.62
N ALA A 724 21.64 4.02 12.77
CA ALA A 724 22.82 4.03 13.61
C ALA A 724 23.20 2.56 13.78
N ALA A 725 24.30 2.15 13.14
CA ALA A 725 24.70 0.76 13.11
C ALA A 725 24.61 0.25 14.53
N ALA A 726 23.72 -0.72 14.76
CA ALA A 726 23.65 -1.57 15.95
C ALA A 726 24.58 -1.10 17.09
N LYS A 727 24.21 -0.03 17.80
CA LYS A 727 24.91 0.38 19.03
C LYS A 727 24.49 -0.47 20.22
N VAL A 728 23.77 -1.57 19.98
CA VAL A 728 23.64 -2.69 20.91
C VAL A 728 24.62 -3.76 20.43
N GLY A 729 25.84 -3.76 20.98
CA GLY A 729 26.80 -4.85 20.76
C GLY A 729 28.26 -4.48 20.51
N MET A 730 28.64 -3.20 20.43
CA MET A 730 30.06 -2.85 20.62
C MET A 730 30.35 -2.82 22.13
N MET A 731 30.66 -3.99 22.69
CA MET A 731 31.74 -4.00 23.67
C MET A 731 32.92 -3.31 22.98
N ALA A 732 33.44 -2.26 23.60
CA ALA A 732 34.63 -1.58 23.13
C ALA A 732 35.76 -2.60 22.96
N THR A 733 35.95 -3.09 21.73
CA THR A 733 37.19 -3.72 21.34
C THR A 733 38.22 -2.62 21.37
N VAL A 734 38.95 -2.56 22.48
CA VAL A 734 40.18 -1.79 22.64
C VAL A 734 41.08 -2.21 21.48
N HIS A 735 41.18 -1.36 20.45
CA HIS A 735 42.05 -1.58 19.31
C HIS A 735 43.50 -1.48 19.83
N GLN A 736 44.14 -2.61 20.06
CA GLN A 736 45.60 -2.66 20.13
C GLN A 736 46.13 -2.51 18.70
N CYS A 737 46.46 -1.28 18.30
CA CYS A 737 47.27 -1.06 17.10
C CYS A 737 48.74 -1.24 17.46
N CYS A 738 49.38 -2.30 16.94
CA CYS A 738 50.83 -2.34 16.83
C CYS A 738 51.25 -1.56 15.57
N GLY A 739 51.90 -0.40 15.75
CA GLY A 739 52.55 0.34 14.68
C GLY A 739 52.08 1.78 14.48
N SER A 740 53.02 2.66 14.19
CA SER A 740 52.85 4.10 14.01
C SER A 740 52.16 4.43 12.68
N CYS A 741 51.01 5.13 12.74
CA CYS A 741 50.38 5.75 11.57
C CYS A 741 51.09 7.06 11.22
N ASN A 742 51.52 7.20 9.96
CA ASN A 742 52.40 8.24 9.45
C ASN A 742 51.70 9.58 9.09
N VAL A 743 50.50 9.85 9.59
CA VAL A 743 49.70 11.01 9.13
C VAL A 743 49.64 12.16 10.14
N HIS A 744 49.95 11.93 11.43
CA HIS A 744 50.10 13.02 12.40
C HIS A 744 51.17 12.70 13.44
N GLY A 745 52.29 13.43 13.42
CA GLY A 745 53.37 13.30 14.39
C GLY A 745 53.10 14.09 15.68
N HIS A 746 52.09 13.72 16.46
CA HIS A 746 51.97 14.19 17.85
C HIS A 746 51.72 13.02 18.80
N GLN A 747 52.48 12.98 19.89
CA GLN A 747 52.34 11.98 20.94
C GLN A 747 51.10 12.29 21.79
N HIS A 748 50.06 11.46 21.68
CA HIS A 748 48.82 11.61 22.44
C HIS A 748 49.02 11.51 23.96
N ASP A 749 50.10 10.86 24.42
CA ASP A 749 50.44 10.78 25.84
C ASP A 749 50.80 12.13 26.46
N VAL A 750 51.31 13.09 25.67
CA VAL A 750 51.62 14.44 26.17
C VAL A 750 50.34 15.24 26.39
N ALA A 751 49.38 15.17 25.45
CA ALA A 751 48.10 15.85 25.59
C ALA A 751 47.26 15.27 26.75
N ARG A 752 47.27 13.94 26.91
CA ARG A 752 46.51 13.22 27.95
C ARG A 752 47.06 13.45 29.36
N ASN A 753 48.36 13.74 29.49
CA ASN A 753 49.02 14.07 30.76
C ASN A 753 49.24 15.58 30.96
N SER A 754 48.78 16.43 30.05
CA SER A 754 48.94 17.88 30.20
C SER A 754 47.96 18.41 31.23
N SER A 755 48.44 19.23 32.16
CA SER A 755 47.64 19.90 33.19
C SER A 755 46.97 21.19 32.67
N ILE A 756 46.72 21.29 31.36
CA ILE A 756 46.15 22.49 30.75
C ILE A 756 44.67 22.59 31.18
N PRO A 757 44.23 23.71 31.76
CA PRO A 757 42.88 23.89 32.27
C PRO A 757 41.91 24.07 31.10
N VAL A 758 41.42 22.96 30.55
CA VAL A 758 40.45 22.92 29.43
C VAL A 758 39.01 23.24 29.85
N GLY A 759 38.77 23.49 31.15
CA GLY A 759 37.45 23.84 31.70
C GLY A 759 37.18 25.34 31.85
N ASP A 760 38.13 26.21 31.45
CA ASP A 760 37.95 27.66 31.47
C ASP A 760 37.58 28.16 30.06
N GLU A 761 36.30 28.49 29.85
CA GLU A 761 35.77 28.96 28.56
C GLU A 761 36.37 30.29 28.10
N THR A 762 37.03 31.03 28.98
CA THR A 762 37.67 32.31 28.66
C THR A 762 39.16 32.18 28.31
N ALA A 763 39.75 31.00 28.47
CA ALA A 763 41.14 30.74 28.11
C ALA A 763 41.32 30.44 26.61
N PHE A 764 42.56 30.60 26.13
CA PHE A 764 42.94 30.51 24.70
C PHE A 764 42.37 29.30 23.95
N TRP A 765 42.21 28.15 24.60
CA TRP A 765 41.66 26.92 24.01
C TRP A 765 40.14 26.81 24.08
N GLY A 766 39.49 27.49 25.04
CA GLY A 766 38.02 27.58 25.14
C GLY A 766 37.41 28.44 24.03
N VAL A 767 38.10 29.53 23.66
CA VAL A 767 37.65 30.47 22.62
C VAL A 767 37.65 29.86 21.20
N MET A 768 38.43 28.79 20.95
CA MET A 768 38.53 28.15 19.63
C MET A 768 37.62 26.91 19.46
N GLY A 769 36.73 26.63 20.43
CA GLY A 769 35.65 25.63 20.26
C GLY A 769 36.08 24.16 20.32
N CYS A 770 37.22 23.82 20.92
CA CYS A 770 37.74 22.45 21.00
C CYS A 770 37.33 21.68 22.27
N SER A 771 36.14 21.91 22.83
CA SER A 771 35.63 21.24 24.04
C SER A 771 34.82 19.96 23.78
N CYS A 772 35.08 19.24 22.68
CA CYS A 772 34.27 18.08 22.26
C CYS A 772 34.72 16.71 22.84
N PHE A 773 35.37 16.67 24.01
CA PHE A 773 35.70 15.41 24.68
C PHE A 773 35.52 15.51 26.20
N ALA A 774 34.26 15.70 26.62
CA ALA A 774 33.85 15.52 28.00
C ALA A 774 32.38 15.08 28.07
N PHE A 775 32.09 13.89 27.52
CA PHE A 775 31.00 13.01 27.95
C PHE A 775 31.40 11.55 27.71
#